data_AF-C7JFA5-F1
#
_entry.id   AF-C7JFA5-F1
#
_cell.length_a   1.000
_cell.length_b   1.000
_cell.length_c   1.000
_cell.angle_alpha   90.00
_cell.angle_beta   90.00
_cell.angle_gamma   90.00
#
_symmetry.space_group_name_H-M   'P 1'
#
loop_
_entity.id
_entity.type
_entity.pdbx_description
1 polymer ?
#
loop_
_entity_poly.entity_id
_entity_poly.type
_entity_poly.pdbx_seq_one_letter_code
_entity_poly.pdbx_strand_id
1 'polypeptide(L)'
;MVDMKRDRPHLHIEGGGEKELYTSPKRGDSGLPPARVRAAHARKLEHAIGNALSEARRKLEARDETIAEGERGFYLEFEIPTAERTALDGLENKPKSIELVAVRLPEDGGELISATVFVPEKSADFFVKKIEAYRDEDTRTGKPKNEALVARIEDIRLAALRSLFTDDMTLFPQAGRQAWWEVWLREDRLGTFRTVAERLNVVLKEHIISFPERDVVLVLANESTMVRLVGNTDAIAELRIAKDTPSLFLEMGAVEQVEWAADLAERVNPPSILAPAVCVLDSGTTQGHVLIAPGLDPADQHAYDNSWGVGDSAFWNGHGTAMAGVALYGDLEAALSGNAVINLQHRLESVKILSPRDQNDPELYGAITEVGITKAEACAPRRRRVFCMAVTSDIGLGRGRPSSWSAAIDQLCYGNGIHRRLIVLAAGNLRGDIVAAEYPDANDLAEVESPAQAWNALVIGAYTDKITITHPDYADWEALAPAGDLAPTSRTSGIWDRQWPIRPDVVFEGGNLAYDGVNPASAIDDLQLITTHFRPNARLFDVFGDTSAATALAANLSAGIIAARPELWPETVRGLVVHSAEWTPAMQSRFNAATNQTQKMAMLRRYGWGVPDLGRALMSALNDATLMVEDALLPFRKDGSNIKTRDMNLHHLPWPRDELLALGDQDVELRVTLSYFVEPNPGERGWTRRHRYASHALRFAVKRSLNAEISQKGCTSG
;
A
#
# COMPACT_ATOMS: atom_id res chain seq x y z
N MET A 1 13.26 10.35 4.57
CA MET A 1 14.52 9.85 5.15
C MET A 1 14.93 8.61 4.35
N VAL A 2 16.21 8.23 4.34
CA VAL A 2 16.61 6.93 3.78
C VAL A 2 15.96 5.83 4.61
N ASP A 3 15.21 4.92 3.99
CA ASP A 3 14.59 3.83 4.76
C ASP A 3 15.64 2.78 5.13
N MET A 4 15.81 2.56 6.43
CA MET A 4 16.77 1.59 6.95
C MET A 4 16.06 0.30 7.35
N LYS A 5 16.75 -0.82 7.14
CA LYS A 5 16.23 -2.16 7.46
C LYS A 5 15.63 -2.23 8.86
N ARG A 6 14.35 -2.62 8.92
CA ARG A 6 13.56 -2.80 10.15
C ARG A 6 13.84 -4.15 10.79
N ASP A 7 14.95 -4.23 11.54
CA ASP A 7 15.37 -5.46 12.24
C ASP A 7 15.49 -5.33 13.77
N ARG A 8 14.92 -4.26 14.36
CA ARG A 8 14.89 -4.04 15.81
C ARG A 8 13.47 -4.19 16.38
N PRO A 9 13.28 -4.94 17.49
CA PRO A 9 11.98 -4.99 18.15
C PRO A 9 11.63 -3.62 18.73
N HIS A 10 10.35 -3.24 18.67
CA HIS A 10 9.83 -2.07 19.37
C HIS A 10 10.11 -2.14 20.88
N LEU A 11 10.38 -0.99 21.50
CA LEU A 11 10.47 -0.88 22.96
C LEU A 11 9.06 -1.04 23.56
N HIS A 12 8.91 -1.89 24.58
CA HIS A 12 7.64 -2.08 25.30
C HIS A 12 7.84 -1.84 26.80
N ILE A 13 7.01 -0.98 27.39
CA ILE A 13 7.04 -0.64 28.81
C ILE A 13 5.61 -0.75 29.38
N GLU A 14 5.43 -1.55 30.42
CA GLU A 14 4.17 -1.60 31.17
C GLU A 14 4.14 -0.48 32.23
N GLY A 15 3.15 0.42 32.15
CA GLY A 15 2.93 1.51 33.10
C GLY A 15 3.90 2.70 32.98
N GLY A 16 4.38 3.20 34.14
CA GLY A 16 5.39 4.27 34.20
C GLY A 16 4.88 5.73 34.18
N GLY A 17 3.58 5.97 34.36
CA GLY A 17 2.98 7.31 34.38
C GLY A 17 2.93 8.01 35.76
N GLU A 18 3.68 9.10 35.96
CA GLU A 18 3.57 9.98 37.14
C GLU A 18 2.44 11.04 37.00
N LYS A 19 1.94 11.68 38.06
CA LYS A 19 0.63 12.37 38.02
C LYS A 19 0.63 13.87 38.40
N GLU A 20 0.29 14.74 37.45
CA GLU A 20 0.33 16.23 37.57
C GLU A 20 -0.92 16.98 36.98
N LEU A 21 -0.88 18.32 36.91
CA LEU A 21 -1.95 19.23 36.47
C LEU A 21 -1.41 20.37 35.57
N TYR A 22 -2.11 20.74 34.48
CA TYR A 22 -1.53 21.54 33.37
C TYR A 22 -2.45 22.63 32.75
N THR A 23 -1.87 23.70 32.15
CA THR A 23 -2.51 24.60 31.14
C THR A 23 -1.51 25.53 30.41
N SER A 24 -1.85 26.14 29.25
CA SER A 24 -0.92 27.01 28.45
C SER A 24 -1.55 27.95 27.37
N PRO A 25 -0.91 29.07 26.98
CA PRO A 25 -1.25 29.96 25.84
C PRO A 25 -0.33 29.84 24.58
N LYS A 26 -0.56 30.65 23.53
CA LYS A 26 0.05 30.57 22.16
C LYS A 26 0.66 31.91 21.64
N ARG A 27 1.56 31.88 20.62
CA ARG A 27 1.72 32.95 19.58
C ARG A 27 2.59 32.60 18.35
N GLY A 28 2.15 33.00 17.14
CA GLY A 28 2.91 33.96 16.29
C GLY A 28 3.90 33.52 15.18
N ASP A 29 3.36 32.99 14.08
CA ASP A 29 3.85 32.83 12.68
C ASP A 29 4.61 34.00 11.97
N SER A 30 5.45 33.71 10.94
CA SER A 30 5.43 34.28 9.54
C SER A 30 6.79 34.36 8.73
N GLY A 31 6.78 34.02 7.41
CA GLY A 31 7.71 34.58 6.38
C GLY A 31 8.45 33.66 5.36
N LEU A 32 8.33 33.94 4.02
CA LEU A 32 8.98 33.32 2.82
C LEU A 32 8.78 34.26 1.56
N PRO A 33 9.16 33.97 0.28
CA PRO A 33 10.30 33.25 -0.34
C PRO A 33 11.18 34.17 -1.29
N PRO A 34 11.13 34.23 -2.67
CA PRO A 34 11.42 33.25 -3.76
C PRO A 34 12.36 33.70 -4.97
N ALA A 35 12.81 32.72 -5.79
CA ALA A 35 13.00 32.77 -7.29
C ALA A 35 14.22 33.55 -7.95
N ARG A 36 14.67 33.32 -9.22
CA ARG A 36 14.16 32.54 -10.40
C ARG A 36 15.25 32.18 -11.48
N VAL A 37 15.10 31.01 -12.15
CA VAL A 37 15.24 30.65 -13.62
C VAL A 37 16.20 31.49 -14.53
N ARG A 38 17.18 30.96 -15.31
CA ARG A 38 17.38 29.78 -16.22
C ARG A 38 16.89 29.97 -17.69
N ALA A 39 17.71 29.49 -18.64
CA ALA A 39 17.37 28.95 -19.96
C ALA A 39 17.26 29.84 -21.23
N ALA A 40 17.87 29.30 -22.30
CA ALA A 40 17.32 29.13 -23.66
C ALA A 40 16.91 30.36 -24.51
N HIS A 41 17.89 30.95 -25.17
CA HIS A 41 18.18 30.57 -26.56
C HIS A 41 19.71 30.46 -26.73
N ALA A 42 20.28 29.56 -27.52
CA ALA A 42 19.76 28.39 -28.25
C ALA A 42 20.99 27.53 -28.69
N ARG A 43 20.84 26.28 -29.14
CA ARG A 43 20.66 25.90 -30.57
C ARG A 43 21.43 26.86 -31.53
N LYS A 44 22.14 26.36 -32.53
CA LYS A 44 21.64 25.38 -33.51
C LYS A 44 22.81 24.72 -34.28
N LEU A 45 22.57 23.50 -34.77
CA LEU A 45 23.18 22.91 -35.98
C LEU A 45 24.61 22.32 -35.95
N GLU A 46 25.38 22.37 -34.87
CA GLU A 46 26.55 21.46 -34.69
C GLU A 46 26.12 20.07 -34.16
N HIS A 47 24.96 19.59 -34.63
CA HIS A 47 23.94 19.00 -33.76
C HIS A 47 23.44 17.64 -34.28
N ALA A 48 24.37 16.73 -34.62
CA ALA A 48 24.08 15.40 -35.18
C ALA A 48 24.97 14.29 -34.60
N ILE A 49 26.20 14.10 -35.10
CA ILE A 49 27.13 13.08 -34.56
C ILE A 49 27.72 13.54 -33.21
N GLY A 50 27.98 14.84 -33.09
CA GLY A 50 28.19 15.48 -31.79
C GLY A 50 27.01 15.28 -30.85
N ASN A 51 25.77 15.11 -31.33
CA ASN A 51 24.67 14.79 -30.43
C ASN A 51 24.79 13.37 -29.87
N ALA A 52 25.06 12.30 -30.62
CA ALA A 52 25.11 10.97 -30.00
C ALA A 52 26.13 10.88 -28.85
N LEU A 53 27.39 11.26 -29.11
CA LEU A 53 28.47 11.17 -28.12
C LEU A 53 28.46 12.30 -27.08
N SER A 54 28.06 13.52 -27.43
CA SER A 54 27.88 14.60 -26.46
C SER A 54 26.50 14.60 -25.79
N GLU A 55 25.54 13.75 -26.18
CA GLU A 55 24.33 13.45 -25.39
C GLU A 55 24.64 12.33 -24.38
N ALA A 56 25.49 11.36 -24.74
CA ALA A 56 26.07 10.44 -23.76
C ALA A 56 26.90 11.21 -22.71
N ARG A 57 27.85 12.05 -23.15
CA ARG A 57 28.67 12.88 -22.25
C ARG A 57 27.84 13.96 -21.53
N ARG A 58 26.87 14.63 -22.19
CA ARG A 58 25.95 15.56 -21.49
C ARG A 58 24.97 14.87 -20.55
N LYS A 59 24.62 13.59 -20.74
CA LYS A 59 23.88 12.81 -19.73
C LYS A 59 24.78 12.40 -18.57
N LEU A 60 26.09 12.18 -18.79
CA LEU A 60 27.08 12.00 -17.73
C LEU A 60 27.42 13.30 -16.98
N GLU A 61 27.37 14.47 -17.64
CA GLU A 61 27.60 15.80 -17.04
C GLU A 61 26.33 16.41 -16.42
N ALA A 62 25.14 16.06 -16.93
CA ALA A 62 23.85 16.36 -16.32
C ALA A 62 23.34 15.21 -15.43
N ARG A 63 24.19 14.21 -15.18
CA ARG A 63 24.07 13.26 -14.08
C ARG A 63 24.21 14.10 -12.82
N ASP A 64 23.11 14.33 -12.11
CA ASP A 64 23.15 15.15 -10.92
C ASP A 64 23.98 14.42 -9.86
N GLU A 65 25.15 14.96 -9.51
CA GLU A 65 26.09 14.34 -8.58
C GLU A 65 25.54 14.24 -7.15
N THR A 66 24.41 14.91 -6.85
CA THR A 66 23.66 14.70 -5.61
C THR A 66 22.66 13.54 -5.71
N ILE A 67 22.30 13.09 -6.92
CA ILE A 67 21.29 12.06 -7.18
C ILE A 67 21.91 10.69 -7.49
N ALA A 68 22.97 10.64 -8.28
CA ALA A 68 23.36 9.42 -8.97
C ALA A 68 24.39 8.53 -8.25
N GLU A 69 24.28 7.21 -8.43
CA GLU A 69 25.19 6.20 -7.86
C GLU A 69 25.49 5.09 -8.89
N GLY A 70 26.60 4.34 -8.69
CA GLY A 70 27.04 3.27 -9.61
C GLY A 70 28.08 3.72 -10.66
N GLU A 71 28.68 2.75 -11.37
CA GLU A 71 29.81 3.02 -12.29
C GLU A 71 29.36 3.93 -13.44
N ARG A 72 30.16 4.98 -13.73
CA ARG A 72 29.87 5.90 -14.84
C ARG A 72 29.93 5.14 -16.16
N GLY A 73 28.86 5.23 -16.95
CA GLY A 73 28.73 4.59 -18.26
C GLY A 73 27.46 5.01 -18.98
N PHE A 74 27.23 4.46 -20.17
CA PHE A 74 26.05 4.72 -21.00
C PHE A 74 25.72 3.51 -21.87
N TYR A 75 24.48 3.41 -22.31
CA TYR A 75 24.01 2.33 -23.17
C TYR A 75 24.05 2.76 -24.65
N LEU A 76 24.59 1.90 -25.52
CA LEU A 76 24.56 2.03 -26.98
C LEU A 76 23.68 0.93 -27.57
N GLU A 77 22.85 1.28 -28.55
CA GLU A 77 22.02 0.38 -29.33
C GLU A 77 22.62 0.25 -30.75
N PHE A 78 22.83 -0.99 -31.18
CA PHE A 78 23.37 -1.36 -32.49
C PHE A 78 22.30 -2.10 -33.31
N GLU A 79 22.06 -1.66 -34.55
CA GLU A 79 21.23 -2.39 -35.51
C GLU A 79 22.13 -3.24 -36.42
N ILE A 80 21.90 -4.56 -36.44
CA ILE A 80 22.73 -5.57 -37.11
C ILE A 80 21.84 -6.54 -37.92
N PRO A 81 22.17 -6.86 -39.19
CA PRO A 81 21.39 -7.81 -39.98
C PRO A 81 21.22 -9.20 -39.34
N THR A 82 19.99 -9.74 -39.38
CA THR A 82 19.60 -11.05 -38.82
C THR A 82 20.46 -12.21 -39.36
N ALA A 83 20.92 -12.10 -40.61
CA ALA A 83 21.82 -13.05 -41.25
C ALA A 83 23.24 -13.08 -40.65
N GLU A 84 23.65 -12.04 -39.92
CA GLU A 84 25.00 -11.87 -39.36
C GLU A 84 25.04 -11.91 -37.83
N ARG A 85 24.09 -12.62 -37.20
CA ARG A 85 23.94 -12.77 -35.73
C ARG A 85 25.22 -13.15 -34.96
N THR A 86 26.22 -13.74 -35.61
CA THR A 86 27.55 -14.01 -35.03
C THR A 86 28.41 -12.75 -34.78
N ALA A 87 27.98 -11.57 -35.23
CA ALA A 87 28.63 -10.30 -34.91
C ALA A 87 28.37 -9.83 -33.46
N LEU A 88 27.33 -10.36 -32.78
CA LEU A 88 26.98 -10.02 -31.40
C LEU A 88 28.14 -10.30 -30.43
N ASP A 89 28.86 -11.42 -30.62
CA ASP A 89 30.05 -11.81 -29.85
C ASP A 89 31.18 -10.76 -29.90
N GLY A 90 31.17 -9.88 -30.92
CA GLY A 90 32.15 -8.79 -31.10
C GLY A 90 31.81 -7.48 -30.36
N LEU A 91 30.59 -7.36 -29.82
CA LEU A 91 30.13 -6.21 -29.03
C LEU A 91 30.58 -6.26 -27.57
N GLU A 92 30.67 -7.46 -26.99
CA GLU A 92 31.08 -7.64 -25.59
C GLU A 92 32.60 -7.42 -25.39
N ASN A 93 32.99 -6.92 -24.21
CA ASN A 93 34.39 -6.90 -23.80
C ASN A 93 34.55 -6.98 -22.27
N LYS A 94 34.44 -8.19 -21.69
CA LYS A 94 34.65 -8.45 -20.25
C LYS A 94 35.94 -7.80 -19.68
N PRO A 95 37.11 -7.83 -20.36
CA PRO A 95 38.33 -7.17 -19.87
C PRO A 95 38.27 -5.63 -19.79
N LYS A 96 37.23 -4.99 -20.36
CA LYS A 96 36.97 -3.54 -20.31
C LYS A 96 35.63 -3.19 -19.66
N SER A 97 34.97 -4.17 -19.01
CA SER A 97 33.63 -4.07 -18.43
C SER A 97 32.56 -3.59 -19.42
N ILE A 98 32.71 -3.93 -20.71
CA ILE A 98 31.67 -3.67 -21.73
C ILE A 98 30.82 -4.93 -21.82
N GLU A 99 29.52 -4.80 -21.60
CA GLU A 99 28.58 -5.91 -21.44
C GLU A 99 27.43 -5.77 -22.44
N LEU A 100 27.08 -6.87 -23.12
CA LEU A 100 25.88 -6.96 -23.94
C LEU A 100 24.68 -7.21 -22.99
N VAL A 101 23.75 -6.26 -22.94
CA VAL A 101 22.70 -6.19 -21.91
C VAL A 101 21.38 -6.80 -22.39
N ALA A 102 20.97 -6.49 -23.63
CA ALA A 102 19.74 -6.98 -24.23
C ALA A 102 19.90 -7.20 -25.74
N VAL A 103 19.14 -8.16 -26.29
CA VAL A 103 19.09 -8.44 -27.73
C VAL A 103 17.64 -8.69 -28.13
N ARG A 104 17.07 -7.78 -28.93
CA ARG A 104 15.70 -7.90 -29.47
C ARG A 104 15.76 -8.51 -30.88
N LEU A 105 15.05 -9.61 -31.06
CA LEU A 105 14.79 -10.20 -32.38
C LEU A 105 13.66 -9.44 -33.09
N PRO A 106 13.67 -9.34 -34.43
CA PRO A 106 12.60 -8.68 -35.17
C PRO A 106 11.32 -9.53 -35.19
N GLU A 107 10.20 -8.88 -34.90
CA GLU A 107 8.86 -9.40 -35.15
C GLU A 107 8.58 -9.46 -36.67
N ASP A 108 7.61 -10.30 -37.07
CA ASP A 108 7.19 -10.56 -38.46
C ASP A 108 8.32 -10.84 -39.48
N GLY A 109 9.48 -11.33 -39.01
CA GLY A 109 10.56 -11.81 -39.86
C GLY A 109 11.43 -10.73 -40.48
N GLY A 110 11.51 -9.54 -39.86
CA GLY A 110 12.37 -8.45 -40.31
C GLY A 110 13.87 -8.79 -40.43
N GLU A 111 14.59 -8.01 -41.23
CA GLU A 111 15.99 -8.29 -41.57
C GLU A 111 17.03 -7.80 -40.54
N LEU A 112 16.61 -7.15 -39.43
CA LEU A 112 17.50 -6.51 -38.44
C LEU A 112 17.25 -6.98 -37.00
N ILE A 113 18.32 -7.24 -36.25
CA ILE A 113 18.38 -7.47 -34.80
C ILE A 113 18.85 -6.18 -34.11
N SER A 114 18.24 -5.83 -32.98
CA SER A 114 18.69 -4.70 -32.14
C SER A 114 19.46 -5.21 -30.91
N ALA A 115 20.65 -4.68 -30.66
CA ALA A 115 21.54 -5.13 -29.59
C ALA A 115 21.99 -3.96 -28.69
N THR A 116 21.64 -4.01 -27.40
CA THR A 116 21.91 -2.96 -26.41
C THR A 116 23.12 -3.33 -25.54
N VAL A 117 24.12 -2.44 -25.48
CA VAL A 117 25.43 -2.68 -24.85
C VAL A 117 25.72 -1.58 -23.81
N PHE A 118 26.09 -1.95 -22.59
CA PHE A 118 26.59 -1.01 -21.58
C PHE A 118 28.07 -0.72 -21.79
N VAL A 119 28.41 0.57 -21.86
CA VAL A 119 29.78 1.07 -22.08
C VAL A 119 30.18 1.98 -20.92
N PRO A 120 31.07 1.54 -20.03
CA PRO A 120 31.66 2.39 -18.98
C PRO A 120 32.40 3.60 -19.56
N GLU A 121 32.43 4.71 -18.82
CA GLU A 121 33.09 5.97 -19.19
C GLU A 121 34.60 5.78 -19.44
N LYS A 122 35.27 4.97 -18.60
CA LYS A 122 36.65 4.48 -18.78
C LYS A 122 36.91 3.80 -20.14
N SER A 123 35.84 3.35 -20.79
CA SER A 123 35.79 2.61 -22.06
C SER A 123 35.03 3.38 -23.15
N ALA A 124 34.62 4.63 -22.94
CA ALA A 124 33.75 5.40 -23.85
C ALA A 124 34.30 5.49 -25.29
N ASP A 125 35.61 5.72 -25.41
CA ASP A 125 36.27 5.81 -26.72
C ASP A 125 36.53 4.42 -27.37
N PHE A 126 36.10 3.29 -26.78
CA PHE A 126 36.44 1.96 -27.30
C PHE A 126 35.88 1.70 -28.70
N PHE A 127 34.60 2.00 -28.90
CA PHE A 127 33.97 1.86 -30.21
C PHE A 127 34.46 2.95 -31.17
N VAL A 128 34.66 4.18 -30.69
CA VAL A 128 35.27 5.27 -31.48
C VAL A 128 36.62 4.85 -32.04
N LYS A 129 37.53 4.35 -31.20
CA LYS A 129 38.87 3.91 -31.61
C LYS A 129 38.86 2.62 -32.45
N LYS A 130 37.85 1.75 -32.31
CA LYS A 130 37.60 0.65 -33.27
C LYS A 130 37.23 1.18 -34.66
N ILE A 131 36.39 2.22 -34.74
CA ILE A 131 35.91 2.86 -35.98
C ILE A 131 37.02 3.71 -36.62
N GLU A 132 37.80 4.47 -35.84
CA GLU A 132 38.96 5.22 -36.32
C GLU A 132 40.04 4.27 -36.87
N ALA A 133 40.36 3.17 -36.16
CA ALA A 133 41.28 2.16 -36.67
C ALA A 133 40.73 1.40 -37.90
N TYR A 134 39.40 1.32 -38.08
CA TYR A 134 38.80 0.81 -39.32
C TYR A 134 38.91 1.80 -40.49
N ARG A 135 38.87 3.11 -40.21
CA ARG A 135 39.06 4.17 -41.21
C ARG A 135 40.52 4.33 -41.64
N ASP A 136 41.46 4.25 -40.69
CA ASP A 136 42.83 4.75 -40.86
C ASP A 136 43.93 3.66 -40.82
N GLU A 137 43.62 2.41 -40.44
CA GLU A 137 44.65 1.37 -40.23
C GLU A 137 44.34 0.01 -40.88
N ASP A 138 45.24 -0.45 -41.74
CA ASP A 138 45.22 -1.80 -42.32
C ASP A 138 45.85 -2.89 -41.43
N THR A 139 45.38 -4.13 -41.63
CA THR A 139 46.02 -5.36 -41.16
C THR A 139 47.18 -5.78 -42.06
N ARG A 140 48.05 -6.68 -41.56
CA ARG A 140 49.17 -7.26 -42.32
C ARG A 140 48.78 -8.01 -43.61
N THR A 141 47.49 -8.29 -43.81
CA THR A 141 46.93 -8.94 -45.01
C THR A 141 46.20 -7.98 -45.95
N GLY A 142 46.32 -6.66 -45.75
CA GLY A 142 45.71 -5.66 -46.65
C GLY A 142 44.18 -5.55 -46.54
N LYS A 143 43.65 -5.74 -45.33
CA LYS A 143 42.25 -5.52 -44.97
C LYS A 143 42.15 -4.52 -43.81
N PRO A 144 41.16 -3.63 -43.77
CA PRO A 144 40.97 -2.70 -42.64
C PRO A 144 40.88 -3.41 -41.28
N LYS A 145 41.41 -2.80 -40.21
CA LYS A 145 41.24 -3.34 -38.85
C LYS A 145 39.79 -3.27 -38.42
N ASN A 146 39.35 -4.27 -37.65
CA ASN A 146 37.96 -4.40 -37.16
C ASN A 146 36.87 -4.56 -38.26
N GLU A 147 37.25 -4.77 -39.53
CA GLU A 147 36.35 -4.98 -40.69
C GLU A 147 35.16 -5.91 -40.37
N ALA A 148 35.43 -7.09 -39.79
CA ALA A 148 34.43 -8.11 -39.47
C ALA A 148 33.39 -7.74 -38.38
N LEU A 149 33.47 -6.52 -37.82
CA LEU A 149 32.49 -5.95 -36.91
C LEU A 149 32.00 -4.58 -37.39
N VAL A 150 32.90 -3.69 -37.80
CA VAL A 150 32.55 -2.30 -38.14
C VAL A 150 31.84 -2.19 -39.49
N ALA A 151 32.08 -3.12 -40.43
CA ALA A 151 31.37 -3.16 -41.72
C ALA A 151 29.93 -3.74 -41.64
N ARG A 152 29.44 -4.06 -40.43
CA ARG A 152 28.18 -4.80 -40.18
C ARG A 152 27.19 -4.06 -39.27
N ILE A 153 27.50 -2.83 -38.93
CA ILE A 153 26.71 -1.97 -38.05
C ILE A 153 26.04 -0.93 -38.94
N GLU A 154 24.71 -0.97 -39.05
CA GLU A 154 23.99 -0.06 -39.95
C GLU A 154 23.71 1.30 -39.29
N ASP A 155 23.45 1.32 -37.98
CA ASP A 155 23.33 2.53 -37.16
C ASP A 155 23.85 2.29 -35.72
N ILE A 156 24.23 3.36 -35.04
CA ILE A 156 24.65 3.38 -33.63
C ILE A 156 23.89 4.49 -32.92
N ARG A 157 22.89 4.12 -32.12
CA ARG A 157 22.05 5.08 -31.37
C ARG A 157 22.38 5.05 -29.89
N LEU A 158 22.14 6.17 -29.20
CA LEU A 158 22.12 6.17 -27.74
C LEU A 158 20.84 5.45 -27.31
N ALA A 159 20.98 4.37 -26.53
CA ALA A 159 19.86 3.48 -26.21
C ALA A 159 18.71 4.27 -25.55
N ALA A 160 17.53 4.26 -26.19
CA ALA A 160 16.34 4.90 -25.66
C ALA A 160 15.68 4.02 -24.59
N LEU A 161 14.75 4.56 -23.78
CA LEU A 161 14.02 3.76 -22.79
C LEU A 161 13.38 2.49 -23.39
N ARG A 162 12.88 2.62 -24.62
CA ARG A 162 12.26 1.54 -25.43
C ARG A 162 13.22 0.43 -25.87
N SER A 163 14.53 0.60 -25.71
CA SER A 163 15.56 -0.42 -26.01
C SER A 163 15.96 -1.29 -24.80
N LEU A 164 15.47 -0.92 -23.61
CA LEU A 164 15.51 -1.75 -22.39
C LEU A 164 14.16 -2.43 -22.11
N PHE A 165 13.12 -2.05 -22.86
CA PHE A 165 11.79 -2.65 -22.74
C PHE A 165 11.77 -4.01 -23.45
N THR A 166 11.52 -5.09 -22.72
CA THR A 166 11.55 -6.47 -23.24
C THR A 166 10.17 -7.10 -23.44
N ASP A 167 9.11 -6.31 -23.22
CA ASP A 167 7.72 -6.64 -23.52
C ASP A 167 7.29 -6.21 -24.95
N ASP A 168 6.14 -6.74 -25.38
CA ASP A 168 5.42 -6.30 -26.57
C ASP A 168 5.23 -4.77 -26.56
N MET A 169 5.67 -4.10 -27.62
CA MET A 169 5.68 -2.65 -27.73
C MET A 169 4.28 -2.01 -27.74
N THR A 170 3.20 -2.77 -27.93
CA THR A 170 1.81 -2.30 -27.77
C THR A 170 1.48 -2.01 -26.30
N LEU A 171 2.10 -2.73 -25.36
CA LEU A 171 1.95 -2.51 -23.91
C LEU A 171 2.77 -1.32 -23.39
N PHE A 172 3.58 -0.68 -24.25
CA PHE A 172 4.42 0.44 -23.81
C PHE A 172 3.56 1.66 -23.42
N PRO A 173 3.63 2.17 -22.17
CA PRO A 173 2.73 3.20 -21.68
C PRO A 173 2.70 4.48 -22.52
N GLN A 174 1.48 5.01 -22.73
CA GLN A 174 1.26 6.26 -23.45
C GLN A 174 1.98 7.44 -22.77
N ALA A 175 2.52 8.36 -23.57
CA ALA A 175 3.39 9.44 -23.10
C ALA A 175 2.72 10.29 -22.00
N GLY A 176 3.23 10.15 -20.77
CA GLY A 176 2.76 10.89 -19.60
C GLY A 176 1.90 10.07 -18.62
N ARG A 177 1.21 9.01 -19.08
CA ARG A 177 0.49 8.08 -18.18
C ARG A 177 1.49 7.35 -17.26
N GLN A 178 1.11 7.14 -16.01
CA GLN A 178 1.86 6.30 -15.08
C GLN A 178 1.51 4.83 -15.32
N ALA A 179 2.47 3.94 -15.10
CA ALA A 179 2.28 2.50 -15.06
C ALA A 179 3.18 1.90 -13.96
N TRP A 180 2.86 0.68 -13.54
CA TRP A 180 3.78 -0.14 -12.75
C TRP A 180 4.74 -0.87 -13.70
N TRP A 181 6.03 -0.61 -13.54
CA TRP A 181 7.10 -1.24 -14.28
C TRP A 181 7.76 -2.30 -13.40
N GLU A 182 7.95 -3.50 -13.95
CA GLU A 182 8.98 -4.40 -13.46
C GLU A 182 10.34 -3.85 -13.90
N VAL A 183 11.20 -3.52 -12.94
CA VAL A 183 12.57 -3.12 -13.20
C VAL A 183 13.49 -4.24 -12.77
N TRP A 184 14.05 -4.93 -13.76
CA TRP A 184 14.99 -6.03 -13.57
C TRP A 184 16.39 -5.44 -13.41
N LEU A 185 16.99 -5.64 -12.24
CA LEU A 185 18.27 -5.08 -11.83
C LEU A 185 19.40 -6.09 -11.98
N ARG A 186 20.59 -5.60 -12.30
CA ARG A 186 21.85 -6.35 -12.29
C ARG A 186 22.21 -6.78 -10.86
N GLU A 187 22.94 -7.88 -10.75
CA GLU A 187 23.53 -8.40 -9.50
C GLU A 187 24.23 -7.29 -8.70
N ASP A 188 24.03 -7.28 -7.36
CA ASP A 188 24.57 -6.28 -6.43
C ASP A 188 24.30 -4.81 -6.83
N ARG A 189 23.13 -4.49 -7.40
CA ARG A 189 22.72 -3.10 -7.71
C ARG A 189 21.42 -2.62 -7.07
N LEU A 190 20.72 -3.45 -6.29
CA LEU A 190 19.49 -3.05 -5.61
C LEU A 190 19.65 -1.80 -4.73
N GLY A 191 20.71 -1.72 -3.93
CA GLY A 191 20.98 -0.53 -3.09
C GLY A 191 21.15 0.74 -3.93
N THR A 192 22.01 0.67 -4.96
CA THR A 192 22.23 1.74 -5.94
C THR A 192 20.94 2.21 -6.61
N PHE A 193 20.07 1.28 -6.98
CA PHE A 193 18.78 1.60 -7.58
C PHE A 193 17.84 2.31 -6.61
N ARG A 194 17.70 1.78 -5.38
CA ARG A 194 16.87 2.37 -4.33
C ARG A 194 17.26 3.82 -4.05
N THR A 195 18.56 4.12 -3.90
CA THR A 195 19.00 5.51 -3.66
C THR A 195 18.63 6.46 -4.80
N VAL A 196 18.81 6.04 -6.06
CA VAL A 196 18.46 6.87 -7.22
C VAL A 196 16.95 7.05 -7.34
N ALA A 197 16.15 6.03 -7.00
CA ALA A 197 14.69 6.12 -6.95
C ALA A 197 14.19 7.08 -5.85
N GLU A 198 14.69 6.96 -4.61
CA GLU A 198 14.38 7.87 -3.50
C GLU A 198 14.65 9.33 -3.91
N ARG A 199 15.85 9.61 -4.42
CA ARG A 199 16.27 10.98 -4.78
C ARG A 199 15.52 11.54 -6.01
N LEU A 200 15.00 10.67 -6.88
CA LEU A 200 14.08 11.06 -7.96
C LEU A 200 12.61 11.18 -7.51
N ASN A 201 12.28 10.83 -6.26
CA ASN A 201 10.93 10.71 -5.69
C ASN A 201 10.05 9.72 -6.47
N VAL A 202 10.62 8.57 -6.83
CA VAL A 202 9.92 7.47 -7.50
C VAL A 202 9.39 6.49 -6.46
N VAL A 203 8.15 6.02 -6.66
CA VAL A 203 7.52 5.04 -5.76
C VAL A 203 8.01 3.64 -6.10
N LEU A 204 8.47 2.91 -5.09
CA LEU A 204 8.79 1.49 -5.15
C LEU A 204 7.76 0.72 -4.32
N LYS A 205 7.35 -0.48 -4.72
CA LYS A 205 6.77 -1.43 -3.76
C LYS A 205 7.89 -2.06 -2.93
N GLU A 206 7.57 -2.47 -1.70
CA GLU A 206 8.54 -3.11 -0.80
C GLU A 206 8.90 -4.54 -1.21
N HIS A 207 8.00 -5.22 -1.93
CA HIS A 207 8.24 -6.56 -2.46
C HIS A 207 9.34 -6.55 -3.53
N ILE A 208 10.31 -7.46 -3.35
CA ILE A 208 11.44 -7.67 -4.24
C ILE A 208 11.54 -9.17 -4.52
N ILE A 209 11.70 -9.52 -5.79
CA ILE A 209 11.90 -10.90 -6.22
C ILE A 209 13.39 -11.05 -6.58
N SER A 210 14.17 -11.64 -5.67
CA SER A 210 15.60 -11.91 -5.87
C SER A 210 15.81 -13.29 -6.50
N PHE A 211 16.44 -13.30 -7.67
CA PHE A 211 16.96 -14.46 -8.38
C PHE A 211 18.49 -14.51 -8.27
N PRO A 212 19.16 -15.65 -8.55
CA PRO A 212 20.62 -15.77 -8.38
C PRO A 212 21.50 -14.77 -9.15
N GLU A 213 20.98 -14.10 -10.20
CA GLU A 213 21.73 -13.13 -11.02
C GLU A 213 20.96 -11.80 -11.26
N ARG A 214 19.80 -11.61 -10.59
CA ARG A 214 18.88 -10.47 -10.81
C ARG A 214 18.04 -10.18 -9.57
N ASP A 215 17.82 -8.91 -9.26
CA ASP A 215 16.72 -8.46 -8.39
C ASP A 215 15.62 -7.84 -9.25
N VAL A 216 14.35 -8.10 -8.97
CA VAL A 216 13.21 -7.45 -9.63
C VAL A 216 12.46 -6.57 -8.63
N VAL A 217 12.22 -5.31 -9.00
CA VAL A 217 11.51 -4.32 -8.17
C VAL A 217 10.39 -3.65 -8.96
N LEU A 218 9.25 -3.41 -8.31
CA LEU A 218 8.09 -2.75 -8.93
C LEU A 218 8.14 -1.23 -8.71
N VAL A 219 7.99 -0.49 -9.81
CA VAL A 219 8.20 0.97 -9.90
C VAL A 219 6.98 1.68 -10.50
N LEU A 220 6.40 2.65 -9.80
CA LEU A 220 5.32 3.48 -10.36
C LEU A 220 5.91 4.73 -11.04
N ALA A 221 5.86 4.78 -12.37
CA ALA A 221 6.45 5.86 -13.14
C ALA A 221 5.78 6.07 -14.51
N ASN A 222 5.95 7.26 -15.09
CA ASN A 222 5.67 7.51 -16.51
C ASN A 222 6.96 7.49 -17.35
N GLU A 223 6.82 7.47 -18.68
CA GLU A 223 7.96 7.44 -19.64
C GLU A 223 9.04 8.48 -19.30
N SER A 224 8.65 9.71 -18.95
CA SER A 224 9.61 10.79 -18.64
C SER A 224 10.40 10.57 -17.34
N THR A 225 9.78 9.92 -16.34
CA THR A 225 10.42 9.55 -15.07
C THR A 225 11.32 8.33 -15.24
N MET A 226 10.90 7.34 -16.03
CA MET A 226 11.73 6.19 -16.37
C MET A 226 12.97 6.57 -17.19
N VAL A 227 12.86 7.52 -18.13
CA VAL A 227 14.03 8.12 -18.82
C VAL A 227 15.00 8.78 -17.83
N ARG A 228 14.51 9.37 -16.73
CA ARG A 228 15.37 9.94 -15.67
C ARG A 228 16.03 8.87 -14.80
N LEU A 229 15.33 7.78 -14.48
CA LEU A 229 15.92 6.62 -13.77
C LEU A 229 17.07 6.01 -14.56
N VAL A 230 16.80 5.54 -15.78
CA VAL A 230 17.81 4.97 -16.70
C VAL A 230 18.97 5.93 -16.96
N GLY A 231 18.72 7.24 -16.95
CA GLY A 231 19.75 8.26 -17.10
C GLY A 231 20.67 8.47 -15.89
N ASN A 232 20.37 7.91 -14.71
CA ASN A 232 21.15 8.18 -13.48
C ASN A 232 21.75 6.93 -12.81
N THR A 233 21.35 5.71 -13.18
CA THR A 233 21.88 4.46 -12.59
C THR A 233 22.38 3.47 -13.64
N ASP A 234 23.42 2.70 -13.31
CA ASP A 234 23.88 1.53 -14.08
C ASP A 234 23.15 0.23 -13.68
N ALA A 235 22.19 0.32 -12.75
CA ALA A 235 21.55 -0.84 -12.11
C ALA A 235 20.61 -1.63 -13.03
N ILE A 236 19.99 -0.98 -14.01
CA ILE A 236 18.89 -1.58 -14.80
C ILE A 236 19.45 -2.49 -15.90
N ALA A 237 18.93 -3.70 -15.98
CA ALA A 237 19.15 -4.65 -17.07
C ALA A 237 17.98 -4.63 -18.07
N GLU A 238 16.75 -4.82 -17.58
CA GLU A 238 15.53 -4.89 -18.41
C GLU A 238 14.36 -4.16 -17.75
N LEU A 239 13.35 -3.83 -18.56
CA LEU A 239 12.10 -3.20 -18.16
C LEU A 239 10.92 -3.96 -18.78
N ARG A 240 9.90 -4.21 -17.98
CA ARG A 240 8.60 -4.77 -18.42
C ARG A 240 7.48 -4.00 -17.73
N ILE A 241 6.24 -4.17 -18.18
CA ILE A 241 5.06 -3.75 -17.40
C ILE A 241 4.72 -4.88 -16.43
N ALA A 242 4.32 -4.52 -15.22
CA ALA A 242 3.81 -5.48 -14.25
C ALA A 242 2.45 -6.00 -14.72
N LYS A 243 2.42 -7.25 -15.21
CA LYS A 243 1.22 -7.91 -15.77
C LYS A 243 0.44 -8.75 -14.76
N ASP A 244 0.81 -8.69 -13.47
CA ASP A 244 0.04 -9.27 -12.37
C ASP A 244 -1.36 -8.63 -12.35
N THR A 245 -2.30 -9.35 -12.97
CA THR A 245 -3.71 -8.99 -13.12
C THR A 245 -4.58 -10.24 -12.89
N PRO A 246 -5.70 -10.16 -12.15
CA PRO A 246 -6.51 -11.33 -11.83
C PRO A 246 -7.10 -12.05 -13.05
N SER A 247 -7.33 -11.32 -14.14
CA SER A 247 -7.87 -11.85 -15.41
C SER A 247 -7.08 -13.07 -15.89
N LEU A 248 -5.74 -13.03 -15.76
CA LEU A 248 -4.87 -14.17 -16.10
C LEU A 248 -5.32 -15.48 -15.44
N PHE A 249 -5.74 -15.44 -14.17
CA PHE A 249 -6.21 -16.61 -13.43
C PHE A 249 -7.72 -16.87 -13.61
N LEU A 250 -8.52 -15.85 -13.92
CA LEU A 250 -9.98 -15.98 -14.10
C LEU A 250 -10.37 -16.49 -15.49
N GLU A 251 -9.57 -16.21 -16.52
CA GLU A 251 -9.72 -16.74 -17.88
C GLU A 251 -9.29 -18.21 -18.01
N MET A 252 -8.46 -18.71 -17.06
CA MET A 252 -7.98 -20.10 -17.04
C MET A 252 -9.12 -21.12 -17.06
N GLY A 253 -8.89 -22.23 -17.76
CA GLY A 253 -9.78 -23.38 -17.69
C GLY A 253 -9.85 -23.94 -16.26
N ALA A 254 -11.01 -24.42 -15.83
CA ALA A 254 -11.21 -24.91 -14.46
C ALA A 254 -10.25 -26.06 -14.04
N VAL A 255 -9.65 -26.78 -15.00
CA VAL A 255 -8.59 -27.77 -14.74
C VAL A 255 -7.27 -27.09 -14.33
N GLU A 256 -6.89 -26.04 -15.04
CA GLU A 256 -5.68 -25.25 -14.77
C GLU A 256 -5.81 -24.50 -13.43
N GLN A 257 -6.97 -23.91 -13.13
CA GLN A 257 -7.24 -23.36 -11.79
C GLN A 257 -7.11 -24.40 -10.68
N VAL A 258 -7.46 -25.68 -10.93
CA VAL A 258 -7.27 -26.77 -9.96
C VAL A 258 -5.79 -27.08 -9.76
N GLU A 259 -4.98 -27.04 -10.82
CA GLU A 259 -3.52 -27.24 -10.74
C GLU A 259 -2.83 -26.11 -9.95
N TRP A 260 -3.13 -24.84 -10.26
CA TRP A 260 -2.60 -23.69 -9.50
C TRP A 260 -3.04 -23.67 -8.02
N ALA A 261 -4.31 -23.98 -7.75
CA ALA A 261 -4.81 -24.02 -6.36
C ALA A 261 -4.28 -25.25 -5.58
N ALA A 262 -3.95 -26.35 -6.27
CA ALA A 262 -3.31 -27.51 -5.66
C ALA A 262 -1.84 -27.24 -5.32
N ASP A 263 -1.06 -26.64 -6.22
CA ASP A 263 0.32 -26.23 -5.96
C ASP A 263 0.41 -25.27 -4.75
N LEU A 264 -0.43 -24.22 -4.73
CA LEU A 264 -0.48 -23.31 -3.59
C LEU A 264 -0.91 -24.04 -2.31
N ALA A 265 -1.86 -24.98 -2.37
CA ALA A 265 -2.24 -25.76 -1.20
C ALA A 265 -1.12 -26.68 -0.68
N GLU A 266 -0.29 -27.27 -1.55
CA GLU A 266 0.89 -28.03 -1.15
C GLU A 266 2.00 -27.13 -0.56
N ARG A 267 2.07 -25.86 -0.98
CA ARG A 267 2.97 -24.84 -0.41
C ARG A 267 2.46 -24.17 0.87
N VAL A 268 1.23 -24.45 1.33
CA VAL A 268 0.61 -23.82 2.50
C VAL A 268 0.86 -24.63 3.78
N ASN A 269 1.63 -24.06 4.70
CA ASN A 269 1.70 -24.52 6.09
C ASN A 269 0.48 -23.99 6.86
N PRO A 270 -0.39 -24.86 7.43
CA PRO A 270 -1.57 -24.44 8.15
C PRO A 270 -1.22 -23.75 9.49
N PRO A 271 -2.08 -22.82 9.97
CA PRO A 271 -1.86 -22.08 11.20
C PRO A 271 -1.97 -22.97 12.44
N SER A 272 -1.17 -22.65 13.46
CA SER A 272 -1.24 -23.31 14.78
C SER A 272 -2.66 -23.26 15.36
N ILE A 273 -3.07 -24.31 16.08
CA ILE A 273 -4.33 -24.32 16.83
C ILE A 273 -4.39 -23.22 17.92
N LEU A 274 -3.23 -22.69 18.32
CA LEU A 274 -3.08 -21.58 19.26
C LEU A 274 -2.94 -20.21 18.58
N ALA A 275 -2.92 -20.16 17.24
CA ALA A 275 -2.88 -18.91 16.49
C ALA A 275 -4.15 -18.07 16.73
N PRO A 276 -4.09 -16.73 16.54
CA PRO A 276 -5.30 -15.92 16.48
C PRO A 276 -6.19 -16.31 15.29
N ALA A 277 -7.43 -15.84 15.28
CA ALA A 277 -8.30 -15.92 14.11
C ALA A 277 -8.74 -14.55 13.60
N VAL A 278 -8.94 -14.45 12.28
CA VAL A 278 -9.87 -13.49 11.70
C VAL A 278 -11.25 -14.13 11.70
N CYS A 279 -12.18 -13.57 12.48
CA CYS A 279 -13.58 -13.99 12.51
C CYS A 279 -14.37 -13.14 11.51
N VAL A 280 -14.76 -13.73 10.38
CA VAL A 280 -15.54 -13.08 9.32
C VAL A 280 -17.03 -13.12 9.67
N LEU A 281 -17.67 -11.96 9.76
CA LEU A 281 -19.11 -11.80 9.97
C LEU A 281 -19.77 -11.37 8.66
N ASP A 282 -20.31 -12.33 7.89
CA ASP A 282 -20.77 -12.06 6.52
C ASP A 282 -21.86 -13.05 6.03
N SER A 283 -21.89 -13.43 4.76
CA SER A 283 -22.83 -14.38 4.13
C SER A 283 -22.53 -15.87 4.40
N GLY A 284 -21.50 -16.18 5.18
CA GLY A 284 -20.99 -17.54 5.42
C GLY A 284 -19.74 -17.83 4.57
N THR A 285 -19.18 -19.04 4.67
CA THR A 285 -17.92 -19.36 3.97
C THR A 285 -17.91 -20.81 3.48
N THR A 286 -17.47 -21.04 2.24
CA THR A 286 -17.28 -22.40 1.70
C THR A 286 -15.97 -23.01 2.22
N GLN A 287 -16.03 -23.63 3.40
CA GLN A 287 -14.88 -24.28 4.05
C GLN A 287 -14.23 -25.38 3.19
N GLY A 288 -15.02 -26.08 2.37
CA GLY A 288 -14.52 -27.11 1.44
C GLY A 288 -13.77 -26.57 0.21
N HIS A 289 -13.48 -25.27 0.13
CA HIS A 289 -12.57 -24.72 -0.87
C HIS A 289 -11.11 -25.06 -0.50
N VAL A 290 -10.32 -25.56 -1.45
CA VAL A 290 -8.98 -26.15 -1.17
C VAL A 290 -8.02 -25.19 -0.46
N LEU A 291 -8.09 -23.89 -0.78
CA LEU A 291 -7.29 -22.85 -0.13
C LEU A 291 -7.86 -22.35 1.21
N ILE A 292 -9.14 -22.62 1.52
CA ILE A 292 -9.78 -22.19 2.78
C ILE A 292 -9.70 -23.28 3.85
N ALA A 293 -9.81 -24.55 3.46
CA ALA A 293 -9.77 -25.70 4.38
C ALA A 293 -8.53 -25.74 5.31
N PRO A 294 -7.30 -25.32 4.91
CA PRO A 294 -6.15 -25.25 5.81
C PRO A 294 -6.30 -24.22 6.93
N GLY A 295 -7.01 -23.12 6.68
CA GLY A 295 -7.20 -22.01 7.63
C GLY A 295 -8.49 -22.07 8.45
N LEU A 296 -9.54 -22.70 7.94
CA LEU A 296 -10.88 -22.76 8.55
C LEU A 296 -11.27 -24.19 8.96
N ASP A 297 -11.49 -24.38 10.26
CA ASP A 297 -12.01 -25.63 10.81
C ASP A 297 -13.53 -25.73 10.60
N PRO A 298 -14.09 -26.91 10.30
CA PRO A 298 -15.55 -27.11 10.31
C PRO A 298 -16.21 -26.76 11.66
N ALA A 299 -15.49 -26.88 12.78
CA ALA A 299 -16.00 -26.45 14.10
C ALA A 299 -15.95 -24.92 14.30
N ASP A 300 -15.08 -24.22 13.59
CA ASP A 300 -14.90 -22.76 13.61
C ASP A 300 -15.91 -22.03 12.68
N GLN A 301 -16.97 -22.73 12.24
CA GLN A 301 -18.07 -22.22 11.41
C GLN A 301 -19.41 -22.11 12.14
N HIS A 302 -20.08 -20.96 12.03
CA HIS A 302 -21.31 -20.62 12.72
C HIS A 302 -22.29 -19.84 11.83
N ALA A 303 -23.54 -19.70 12.28
CA ALA A 303 -24.55 -18.83 11.68
C ALA A 303 -25.38 -18.17 12.78
N TYR A 304 -25.98 -16.99 12.53
CA TYR A 304 -26.89 -16.32 13.46
C TYR A 304 -28.15 -17.17 13.68
N ASP A 305 -28.88 -17.49 12.62
CA ASP A 305 -29.92 -18.52 12.61
C ASP A 305 -29.32 -19.83 12.11
N ASN A 306 -29.49 -20.90 12.90
CA ASN A 306 -28.99 -22.24 12.56
C ASN A 306 -29.70 -22.83 11.31
N SER A 307 -30.88 -22.31 10.93
CA SER A 307 -31.63 -22.74 9.75
C SER A 307 -31.01 -22.33 8.41
N TRP A 308 -30.10 -21.34 8.42
CA TRP A 308 -29.45 -20.80 7.23
C TRP A 308 -28.29 -21.65 6.70
N GLY A 309 -27.78 -22.59 7.51
CA GLY A 309 -26.49 -23.25 7.29
C GLY A 309 -25.30 -22.30 7.49
N VAL A 310 -24.08 -22.84 7.50
CA VAL A 310 -22.84 -22.06 7.70
C VAL A 310 -22.09 -21.76 6.40
N GLY A 311 -22.38 -22.52 5.34
CA GLY A 311 -21.87 -22.26 4.00
C GLY A 311 -22.44 -20.98 3.40
N ASP A 312 -21.74 -20.46 2.39
CA ASP A 312 -22.07 -19.21 1.70
C ASP A 312 -23.37 -19.31 0.86
N SER A 313 -23.84 -18.21 0.27
CA SER A 313 -25.01 -18.20 -0.61
C SER A 313 -24.82 -17.43 -1.92
N ALA A 314 -25.53 -17.89 -2.94
CA ALA A 314 -25.58 -17.22 -4.24
C ALA A 314 -26.36 -15.89 -4.22
N PHE A 315 -27.17 -15.64 -3.18
CA PHE A 315 -27.88 -14.37 -3.00
C PHE A 315 -26.90 -13.21 -2.70
N TRP A 316 -25.79 -13.52 -2.01
CA TRP A 316 -24.68 -12.60 -1.76
C TRP A 316 -23.48 -12.86 -2.69
N ASN A 317 -23.69 -13.59 -3.80
CA ASN A 317 -22.67 -13.98 -4.78
C ASN A 317 -21.35 -14.57 -4.19
N GLY A 318 -21.39 -15.18 -3.01
CA GLY A 318 -20.17 -15.70 -2.38
C GLY A 318 -19.30 -14.68 -1.62
N HIS A 319 -19.85 -13.51 -1.28
CA HIS A 319 -19.10 -12.40 -0.65
C HIS A 319 -18.31 -12.83 0.60
N GLY A 320 -18.87 -13.64 1.49
CA GLY A 320 -18.19 -14.12 2.70
C GLY A 320 -17.08 -15.16 2.45
N THR A 321 -17.07 -15.85 1.31
CA THR A 321 -15.95 -16.69 0.86
C THR A 321 -14.88 -15.86 0.14
N ALA A 322 -15.31 -14.90 -0.68
CA ALA A 322 -14.43 -13.92 -1.31
C ALA A 322 -13.67 -13.08 -0.26
N MET A 323 -14.34 -12.70 0.83
CA MET A 323 -13.73 -12.04 1.98
C MET A 323 -12.79 -12.97 2.75
N ALA A 324 -13.13 -14.25 2.90
CA ALA A 324 -12.31 -15.23 3.61
C ALA A 324 -10.96 -15.50 2.92
N GLY A 325 -10.92 -15.54 1.58
CA GLY A 325 -9.67 -15.70 0.84
C GLY A 325 -8.68 -14.56 1.10
N VAL A 326 -9.11 -13.31 0.89
CA VAL A 326 -8.30 -12.12 1.17
C VAL A 326 -7.94 -12.01 2.66
N ALA A 327 -8.86 -12.34 3.57
CA ALA A 327 -8.58 -12.33 5.01
C ALA A 327 -7.52 -13.37 5.43
N LEU A 328 -7.40 -14.49 4.72
CA LEU A 328 -6.42 -15.55 5.03
C LEU A 328 -5.06 -15.30 4.39
N TYR A 329 -5.02 -14.96 3.09
CA TYR A 329 -3.78 -14.85 2.32
C TYR A 329 -3.23 -13.42 2.22
N GLY A 330 -4.08 -12.40 2.36
CA GLY A 330 -3.73 -11.03 2.01
C GLY A 330 -3.68 -10.88 0.49
N ASP A 331 -2.48 -10.82 -0.06
CA ASP A 331 -2.23 -10.84 -1.51
C ASP A 331 -2.19 -12.29 -2.02
N LEU A 332 -3.33 -12.80 -2.46
CA LEU A 332 -3.44 -14.13 -3.06
C LEU A 332 -2.77 -14.21 -4.45
N GLU A 333 -2.64 -13.07 -5.14
CA GLU A 333 -2.05 -12.98 -6.48
C GLU A 333 -0.55 -13.28 -6.41
N ALA A 334 0.15 -12.61 -5.49
CA ALA A 334 1.56 -12.88 -5.21
C ALA A 334 1.81 -14.29 -4.63
N ALA A 335 0.82 -14.86 -3.91
CA ALA A 335 0.92 -16.23 -3.39
C ALA A 335 0.77 -17.31 -4.47
N LEU A 336 -0.05 -17.06 -5.50
CA LEU A 336 -0.21 -17.92 -6.67
C LEU A 336 1.00 -17.81 -7.60
N SER A 337 1.38 -16.60 -8.03
CA SER A 337 2.52 -16.35 -8.93
C SER A 337 3.88 -16.70 -8.29
N GLY A 338 4.00 -16.68 -6.97
CA GLY A 338 5.24 -16.92 -6.23
C GLY A 338 5.41 -18.37 -5.75
N ASN A 339 6.58 -18.98 -6.02
CA ASN A 339 6.94 -20.34 -5.59
C ASN A 339 7.27 -20.49 -4.08
N ALA A 340 6.86 -19.55 -3.24
CA ALA A 340 7.21 -19.52 -1.82
C ALA A 340 6.32 -20.45 -0.96
N VAL A 341 6.88 -20.94 0.15
CA VAL A 341 6.11 -21.66 1.19
C VAL A 341 5.36 -20.63 2.04
N ILE A 342 4.03 -20.66 1.96
CA ILE A 342 3.14 -19.74 2.65
C ILE A 342 2.89 -20.25 4.07
N ASN A 343 3.29 -19.47 5.08
CA ASN A 343 3.11 -19.83 6.48
C ASN A 343 1.95 -19.01 7.05
N LEU A 344 0.77 -19.63 7.18
CA LEU A 344 -0.42 -18.94 7.67
C LEU A 344 -0.26 -18.58 9.15
N GLN A 345 -0.27 -17.28 9.46
CA GLN A 345 -0.04 -16.76 10.80
C GLN A 345 -1.28 -16.84 11.69
N HIS A 346 -2.47 -16.96 11.09
CA HIS A 346 -3.77 -16.95 11.74
C HIS A 346 -4.75 -17.91 11.09
N ARG A 347 -5.78 -18.27 11.85
CA ARG A 347 -6.93 -19.07 11.41
C ARG A 347 -8.03 -18.17 10.86
N LEU A 348 -9.03 -18.78 10.24
CA LEU A 348 -10.35 -18.19 10.04
C LEU A 348 -11.34 -18.73 11.09
N GLU A 349 -12.28 -17.88 11.46
CA GLU A 349 -13.61 -18.28 11.95
C GLU A 349 -14.65 -17.66 11.02
N SER A 350 -15.80 -18.29 10.85
CA SER A 350 -16.86 -17.80 9.96
C SER A 350 -18.19 -17.75 10.69
N VAL A 351 -18.87 -16.59 10.65
CA VAL A 351 -20.19 -16.39 11.24
C VAL A 351 -21.13 -15.81 10.19
N LYS A 352 -22.05 -16.63 9.69
CA LYS A 352 -23.09 -16.18 8.78
C LYS A 352 -24.10 -15.28 9.50
N ILE A 353 -23.97 -13.96 9.34
CA ILE A 353 -24.90 -12.96 9.87
C ILE A 353 -25.92 -12.49 8.83
N LEU A 354 -25.68 -12.70 7.54
CA LEU A 354 -26.64 -12.36 6.48
C LEU A 354 -27.55 -13.54 6.14
N SER A 355 -28.86 -13.28 6.06
CA SER A 355 -29.85 -14.26 5.59
C SER A 355 -29.53 -14.72 4.16
N PRO A 356 -29.66 -16.02 3.83
CA PRO A 356 -29.35 -16.54 2.49
C PRO A 356 -30.43 -16.26 1.43
N ARG A 357 -31.47 -15.45 1.72
CA ARG A 357 -32.66 -15.28 0.87
C ARG A 357 -33.20 -13.85 0.77
N ASP A 358 -32.91 -13.01 1.75
CA ASP A 358 -33.44 -11.66 1.91
C ASP A 358 -32.44 -10.80 2.72
N GLN A 359 -32.74 -9.52 2.88
CA GLN A 359 -31.97 -8.62 3.75
C GLN A 359 -32.51 -8.68 5.17
N ASN A 360 -31.62 -8.60 6.17
CA ASN A 360 -32.01 -8.49 7.57
C ASN A 360 -32.69 -7.14 7.83
N ASP A 361 -33.60 -7.11 8.82
CA ASP A 361 -34.13 -5.85 9.36
C ASP A 361 -32.98 -4.99 9.94
N PRO A 362 -32.82 -3.72 9.50
CA PRO A 362 -31.78 -2.83 10.00
C PRO A 362 -31.76 -2.62 11.51
N GLU A 363 -32.91 -2.70 12.19
CA GLU A 363 -32.98 -2.55 13.65
C GLU A 363 -32.34 -3.74 14.39
N LEU A 364 -32.25 -4.91 13.74
CA LEU A 364 -31.72 -6.13 14.34
C LEU A 364 -30.20 -6.30 14.20
N TYR A 365 -29.51 -5.56 13.31
CA TYR A 365 -28.08 -5.79 13.04
C TYR A 365 -27.20 -5.77 14.30
N GLY A 366 -27.46 -4.87 15.27
CA GLY A 366 -26.70 -4.84 16.53
C GLY A 366 -26.80 -6.15 17.33
N ALA A 367 -28.01 -6.70 17.44
CA ALA A 367 -28.24 -7.98 18.13
C ALA A 367 -27.71 -9.17 17.32
N ILE A 368 -27.79 -9.12 15.99
CA ILE A 368 -27.22 -10.13 15.09
C ILE A 368 -25.70 -10.19 15.24
N THR A 369 -25.01 -9.05 15.27
CA THR A 369 -23.56 -8.98 15.52
C THR A 369 -23.20 -9.51 16.91
N GLU A 370 -23.92 -9.10 17.97
CA GLU A 370 -23.66 -9.55 19.35
C GLU A 370 -23.83 -11.07 19.50
N VAL A 371 -24.91 -11.65 18.97
CA VAL A 371 -25.14 -13.10 18.98
C VAL A 371 -24.10 -13.83 18.13
N GLY A 372 -23.71 -13.27 16.99
CA GLY A 372 -22.68 -13.82 16.11
C GLY A 372 -21.31 -13.93 16.79
N ILE A 373 -20.82 -12.83 17.37
CA ILE A 373 -19.59 -12.80 18.17
C ILE A 373 -19.67 -13.79 19.34
N THR A 374 -20.81 -13.81 20.05
CA THR A 374 -21.02 -14.70 21.19
C THR A 374 -20.93 -16.18 20.82
N LYS A 375 -21.37 -16.60 19.62
CA LYS A 375 -21.23 -17.99 19.15
C LYS A 375 -19.76 -18.37 18.91
N ALA A 376 -18.98 -17.52 18.26
CA ALA A 376 -17.53 -17.74 18.07
C ALA A 376 -16.79 -17.81 19.41
N GLU A 377 -17.03 -16.85 20.29
CA GLU A 377 -16.41 -16.82 21.62
C GLU A 377 -16.82 -18.02 22.49
N ALA A 378 -18.06 -18.50 22.41
CA ALA A 378 -18.49 -19.71 23.11
C ALA A 378 -17.79 -20.99 22.57
N CYS A 379 -17.49 -21.05 21.28
CA CYS A 379 -16.77 -22.19 20.68
C CYS A 379 -15.30 -22.25 21.14
N ALA A 380 -14.58 -21.12 21.07
CA ALA A 380 -13.19 -21.03 21.53
C ALA A 380 -12.96 -19.80 22.46
N PRO A 381 -13.28 -19.90 23.77
CA PRO A 381 -13.25 -18.76 24.70
C PRO A 381 -11.89 -18.14 25.00
N ARG A 382 -10.79 -18.76 24.55
CA ARG A 382 -9.41 -18.28 24.76
C ARG A 382 -8.70 -17.83 23.49
N ARG A 383 -9.33 -17.99 22.31
CA ARG A 383 -8.72 -17.62 21.03
C ARG A 383 -8.68 -16.09 20.91
N ARG A 384 -7.51 -15.53 20.62
CA ARG A 384 -7.34 -14.11 20.26
C ARG A 384 -8.00 -13.88 18.89
N ARG A 385 -8.74 -12.78 18.72
CA ARG A 385 -9.53 -12.51 17.51
C ARG A 385 -9.35 -11.11 16.95
N VAL A 386 -9.43 -11.03 15.64
CA VAL A 386 -9.87 -9.85 14.90
C VAL A 386 -11.27 -10.15 14.36
N PHE A 387 -12.29 -9.41 14.76
CA PHE A 387 -13.60 -9.52 14.13
C PHE A 387 -13.64 -8.62 12.90
N CYS A 388 -14.04 -9.19 11.77
CA CYS A 388 -13.99 -8.55 10.45
C CYS A 388 -15.40 -8.54 9.85
N MET A 389 -15.92 -7.36 9.51
CA MET A 389 -17.28 -7.20 9.00
C MET A 389 -17.36 -6.08 7.96
N ALA A 390 -17.57 -6.45 6.70
CA ALA A 390 -17.80 -5.50 5.61
C ALA A 390 -19.28 -5.17 5.37
N VAL A 391 -20.20 -5.80 6.11
CA VAL A 391 -21.63 -5.48 6.07
C VAL A 391 -21.87 -4.06 6.59
N THR A 392 -22.45 -3.20 5.75
CA THR A 392 -22.82 -1.81 6.06
C THR A 392 -24.27 -1.48 5.69
N SER A 393 -24.78 -0.33 6.16
CA SER A 393 -26.10 0.17 5.80
C SER A 393 -26.16 1.70 5.72
N ASP A 394 -26.85 2.20 4.68
CA ASP A 394 -27.19 3.61 4.46
C ASP A 394 -28.52 4.04 5.10
N ILE A 395 -29.16 3.17 5.88
CA ILE A 395 -30.41 3.47 6.57
C ILE A 395 -30.11 4.18 7.89
N GLY A 396 -30.73 5.35 8.09
CA GLY A 396 -30.59 6.14 9.32
C GLY A 396 -29.28 6.92 9.44
N LEU A 397 -28.57 7.18 8.33
CA LEU A 397 -27.38 8.05 8.32
C LEU A 397 -27.72 9.44 8.86
N GLY A 398 -26.74 10.03 9.56
CA GLY A 398 -26.95 11.22 10.37
C GLY A 398 -25.70 12.08 10.51
N ARG A 399 -24.92 12.22 9.43
CA ARG A 399 -23.68 13.01 9.37
C ARG A 399 -22.67 12.62 10.45
N GLY A 400 -22.51 11.32 10.68
CA GLY A 400 -21.63 10.75 11.70
C GLY A 400 -22.25 10.56 13.09
N ARG A 401 -23.54 10.86 13.27
CA ARG A 401 -24.28 10.50 14.50
C ARG A 401 -24.32 8.98 14.69
N PRO A 402 -23.92 8.44 15.86
CA PRO A 402 -24.02 7.03 16.18
C PRO A 402 -25.43 6.47 16.00
N SER A 403 -25.51 5.34 15.29
CA SER A 403 -26.67 4.46 15.21
C SER A 403 -26.75 3.52 16.43
N SER A 404 -27.87 2.83 16.59
CA SER A 404 -28.00 1.73 17.56
C SER A 404 -26.95 0.64 17.32
N TRP A 405 -26.69 0.30 16.05
CA TRP A 405 -25.69 -0.69 15.65
C TRP A 405 -24.27 -0.22 15.96
N SER A 406 -23.89 1.02 15.65
CA SER A 406 -22.56 1.53 16.00
C SER A 406 -22.32 1.60 17.52
N ALA A 407 -23.38 1.89 18.30
CA ALA A 407 -23.30 1.85 19.76
C ALA A 407 -23.16 0.42 20.31
N ALA A 408 -23.78 -0.58 19.66
CA ALA A 408 -23.56 -1.99 19.97
C ALA A 408 -22.12 -2.42 19.64
N ILE A 409 -21.56 -2.00 18.48
CA ILE A 409 -20.14 -2.22 18.15
C ILE A 409 -19.23 -1.61 19.21
N ASP A 410 -19.47 -0.37 19.63
CA ASP A 410 -18.65 0.27 20.67
C ASP A 410 -18.72 -0.48 22.01
N GLN A 411 -19.89 -0.99 22.38
CA GLN A 411 -20.08 -1.80 23.58
C GLN A 411 -19.36 -3.16 23.48
N LEU A 412 -19.39 -3.78 22.30
CA LEU A 412 -18.69 -5.05 22.01
C LEU A 412 -17.16 -4.88 22.04
N CYS A 413 -16.62 -3.81 21.46
CA CYS A 413 -15.20 -3.47 21.56
C CYS A 413 -14.79 -3.18 23.01
N TYR A 414 -15.58 -2.36 23.74
CA TYR A 414 -15.29 -1.98 25.12
C TYR A 414 -15.34 -3.18 26.07
N GLY A 415 -16.29 -4.10 25.90
CA GLY A 415 -16.33 -5.37 26.63
C GLY A 415 -16.41 -5.22 28.15
N ASN A 416 -17.08 -4.17 28.64
CA ASN A 416 -17.11 -3.73 30.04
C ASN A 416 -15.72 -3.48 30.65
N GLY A 417 -14.73 -3.12 29.82
CA GLY A 417 -13.33 -2.94 30.21
C GLY A 417 -12.56 -4.24 30.48
N ILE A 418 -13.17 -5.41 30.26
CA ILE A 418 -12.60 -6.73 30.56
C ILE A 418 -12.40 -7.53 29.27
N HIS A 419 -13.51 -7.85 28.59
CA HIS A 419 -13.53 -8.68 27.38
C HIS A 419 -13.42 -7.80 26.13
N ARG A 420 -12.33 -7.04 26.06
CA ARG A 420 -12.06 -6.06 25.00
C ARG A 420 -11.85 -6.76 23.65
N ARG A 421 -12.41 -6.19 22.58
CA ARG A 421 -12.41 -6.79 21.23
C ARG A 421 -11.84 -5.85 20.19
N LEU A 422 -11.04 -6.37 19.27
CA LEU A 422 -10.69 -5.65 18.04
C LEU A 422 -11.75 -5.99 16.98
N ILE A 423 -12.48 -4.98 16.54
CA ILE A 423 -13.46 -5.07 15.45
C ILE A 423 -13.01 -4.14 14.33
N VAL A 424 -12.99 -4.67 13.10
CA VAL A 424 -12.59 -4.00 11.86
C VAL A 424 -13.81 -3.92 10.95
N LEU A 425 -14.12 -2.71 10.47
CA LEU A 425 -15.34 -2.38 9.73
C LEU A 425 -15.03 -1.73 8.39
N ALA A 426 -15.85 -2.02 7.38
CA ALA A 426 -15.88 -1.25 6.14
C ALA A 426 -16.48 0.16 6.31
N ALA A 427 -15.97 1.12 5.52
CA ALA A 427 -16.53 2.47 5.38
C ALA A 427 -17.84 2.50 4.57
N GLY A 428 -18.09 1.49 3.73
CA GLY A 428 -19.23 1.41 2.81
C GLY A 428 -18.94 2.02 1.44
N ASN A 429 -19.75 1.66 0.45
CA ASN A 429 -19.50 1.92 -0.97
C ASN A 429 -20.57 2.83 -1.59
N LEU A 430 -20.21 3.62 -2.60
CA LEU A 430 -21.14 4.25 -3.53
C LEU A 430 -22.04 3.20 -4.21
N ARG A 431 -23.25 3.60 -4.64
CA ARG A 431 -24.23 2.72 -5.29
C ARG A 431 -24.80 3.38 -6.53
N GLY A 432 -24.99 2.60 -7.60
CA GLY A 432 -25.42 3.09 -8.91
C GLY A 432 -24.23 3.50 -9.79
N ASP A 433 -24.53 4.26 -10.83
CA ASP A 433 -23.59 4.67 -11.88
C ASP A 433 -22.46 5.55 -11.34
N ILE A 434 -21.20 5.12 -11.50
CA ILE A 434 -20.02 5.89 -11.08
C ILE A 434 -19.56 6.79 -12.24
N VAL A 435 -19.95 8.05 -12.23
CA VAL A 435 -19.59 9.01 -13.28
C VAL A 435 -18.16 9.50 -13.10
N ALA A 436 -17.28 9.21 -14.08
CA ALA A 436 -15.85 9.52 -14.00
C ALA A 436 -15.54 11.00 -13.72
N ALA A 437 -16.35 11.92 -14.25
CA ALA A 437 -16.20 13.36 -14.05
C ALA A 437 -16.60 13.87 -12.64
N GLU A 438 -17.23 13.02 -11.81
CA GLU A 438 -17.63 13.35 -10.43
C GLU A 438 -16.64 12.80 -9.38
N TYR A 439 -15.70 11.94 -9.79
CA TYR A 439 -14.63 11.43 -8.90
C TYR A 439 -13.55 12.50 -8.67
N PRO A 440 -13.06 12.74 -7.44
CA PRO A 440 -13.42 12.11 -6.15
C PRO A 440 -14.43 12.92 -5.32
N ASP A 441 -15.11 13.91 -5.90
CA ASP A 441 -16.03 14.79 -5.16
C ASP A 441 -17.31 14.05 -4.73
N ALA A 442 -17.78 13.08 -5.53
CA ALA A 442 -18.85 12.16 -5.15
C ALA A 442 -18.53 11.37 -3.87
N ASN A 443 -17.27 10.94 -3.70
CA ASN A 443 -16.80 10.21 -2.51
C ASN A 443 -16.77 11.10 -1.25
N ASP A 444 -16.39 12.37 -1.39
CA ASP A 444 -16.42 13.36 -0.30
C ASP A 444 -17.84 13.72 0.14
N LEU A 445 -18.82 13.61 -0.77
CA LEU A 445 -20.24 13.87 -0.53
C LEU A 445 -21.00 12.63 -0.02
N ALA A 446 -20.56 11.41 -0.35
CA ALA A 446 -21.16 10.16 0.11
C ALA A 446 -20.65 9.77 1.51
N GLU A 447 -21.50 9.97 2.53
CA GLU A 447 -21.09 9.75 3.92
C GLU A 447 -20.93 8.26 4.29
N VAL A 448 -19.88 7.96 5.06
CA VAL A 448 -19.56 6.66 5.67
C VAL A 448 -20.78 6.05 6.38
N GLU A 449 -20.95 4.74 6.21
CA GLU A 449 -22.17 4.02 6.54
C GLU A 449 -22.26 3.52 7.99
N SER A 450 -23.44 3.06 8.40
CA SER A 450 -23.62 2.31 9.63
C SER A 450 -22.98 0.93 9.49
N PRO A 451 -22.21 0.41 10.47
CA PRO A 451 -22.01 0.92 11.84
C PRO A 451 -20.71 1.72 12.05
N ALA A 452 -20.06 2.21 10.99
CA ALA A 452 -18.74 2.84 11.06
C ALA A 452 -18.69 4.24 11.74
N GLN A 453 -19.81 4.74 12.28
CA GLN A 453 -19.82 5.84 13.26
C GLN A 453 -19.25 5.42 14.64
N ALA A 454 -19.02 4.12 14.86
CA ALA A 454 -18.41 3.57 16.07
C ALA A 454 -17.01 4.18 16.32
N TRP A 455 -16.71 4.46 17.59
CA TRP A 455 -15.46 5.09 18.05
C TRP A 455 -14.35 4.10 18.41
N ASN A 456 -14.72 2.86 18.76
CA ASN A 456 -13.81 1.84 19.25
C ASN A 456 -13.31 0.92 18.13
N ALA A 457 -14.17 0.59 17.17
CA ALA A 457 -13.76 -0.17 15.98
C ALA A 457 -12.72 0.59 15.14
N LEU A 458 -11.93 -0.17 14.39
CA LEU A 458 -11.07 0.33 13.32
C LEU A 458 -11.91 0.38 12.03
N VAL A 459 -12.01 1.54 11.40
CA VAL A 459 -12.81 1.72 10.16
C VAL A 459 -11.91 1.88 8.96
N ILE A 460 -12.19 1.11 7.91
CA ILE A 460 -11.34 0.93 6.74
C ILE A 460 -12.03 1.51 5.50
N GLY A 461 -11.35 2.46 4.86
CA GLY A 461 -11.68 2.87 3.49
C GLY A 461 -10.81 2.12 2.47
N ALA A 462 -11.14 2.26 1.20
CA ALA A 462 -10.32 1.70 0.13
C ALA A 462 -9.51 2.79 -0.58
N TYR A 463 -8.23 2.51 -0.82
CA TYR A 463 -7.38 3.18 -1.80
C TYR A 463 -7.06 2.17 -2.91
N THR A 464 -6.39 2.58 -3.99
CA THR A 464 -5.89 1.61 -4.97
C THR A 464 -4.59 2.00 -5.66
N ASP A 465 -3.71 1.01 -5.85
CA ASP A 465 -2.55 1.04 -6.74
C ASP A 465 -2.81 0.28 -8.05
N LYS A 466 -3.91 -0.47 -8.17
CA LYS A 466 -4.28 -1.20 -9.40
C LYS A 466 -4.78 -0.21 -10.47
N ILE A 467 -3.95 0.00 -11.47
CA ILE A 467 -4.19 0.88 -12.64
C ILE A 467 -3.82 0.23 -13.98
N THR A 468 -3.22 -0.96 -13.96
CA THR A 468 -2.83 -1.68 -15.18
C THR A 468 -4.07 -2.34 -15.77
N ILE A 469 -4.31 -2.13 -17.07
CA ILE A 469 -5.31 -2.84 -17.86
C ILE A 469 -4.53 -3.57 -18.96
N THR A 470 -4.78 -4.88 -19.10
CA THR A 470 -4.10 -5.78 -20.04
C THR A 470 -5.09 -6.63 -20.86
N HIS A 471 -6.31 -6.83 -20.37
CA HIS A 471 -7.33 -7.61 -21.05
C HIS A 471 -7.77 -6.91 -22.38
N PRO A 472 -7.66 -7.55 -23.55
CA PRO A 472 -7.79 -6.89 -24.86
C PRO A 472 -9.10 -6.10 -25.09
N ASP A 473 -10.24 -6.58 -24.60
CA ASP A 473 -11.54 -5.91 -24.75
C ASP A 473 -11.60 -4.53 -24.06
N TYR A 474 -10.63 -4.22 -23.19
CA TYR A 474 -10.53 -2.97 -22.43
C TYR A 474 -9.31 -2.11 -22.85
N ALA A 475 -8.66 -2.41 -23.99
CA ALA A 475 -7.41 -1.74 -24.41
C ALA A 475 -7.51 -0.20 -24.59
N ASP A 476 -8.69 0.32 -24.93
CA ASP A 476 -8.96 1.76 -25.04
C ASP A 476 -9.49 2.41 -23.73
N TRP A 477 -9.70 1.64 -22.65
CA TRP A 477 -10.24 2.12 -21.38
C TRP A 477 -9.16 2.72 -20.47
N GLU A 478 -9.56 3.54 -19.51
CA GLU A 478 -8.68 4.11 -18.47
C GLU A 478 -9.13 3.72 -17.06
N ALA A 479 -8.18 3.49 -16.15
CA ALA A 479 -8.46 3.32 -14.73
C ALA A 479 -8.88 4.65 -14.10
N LEU A 480 -9.98 4.66 -13.33
CA LEU A 480 -10.64 5.87 -12.84
C LEU A 480 -9.86 6.56 -11.71
N ALA A 481 -9.45 5.81 -10.68
CA ALA A 481 -8.56 6.34 -9.65
C ALA A 481 -7.09 6.26 -10.12
N PRO A 482 -6.28 7.32 -9.96
CA PRO A 482 -4.84 7.22 -10.15
C PRO A 482 -4.20 6.44 -8.99
N ALA A 483 -3.11 5.72 -9.26
CA ALA A 483 -2.44 4.88 -8.28
C ALA A 483 -2.03 5.65 -7.00
N GLY A 484 -2.32 5.05 -5.86
CA GLY A 484 -2.16 5.62 -4.53
C GLY A 484 -3.31 6.52 -4.07
N ASP A 485 -4.35 6.75 -4.87
CA ASP A 485 -5.50 7.59 -4.47
C ASP A 485 -6.70 6.74 -3.98
N LEU A 486 -7.79 7.39 -3.61
CA LEU A 486 -9.01 6.74 -3.09
C LEU A 486 -9.60 5.77 -4.14
N ALA A 487 -10.02 4.57 -3.72
CA ALA A 487 -10.73 3.67 -4.62
C ALA A 487 -12.07 4.31 -5.04
N PRO A 488 -12.50 4.20 -6.32
CA PRO A 488 -13.60 5.03 -6.85
C PRO A 488 -14.94 4.90 -6.12
N THR A 489 -15.19 3.78 -5.45
CA THR A 489 -16.42 3.49 -4.71
C THR A 489 -16.36 3.88 -3.22
N SER A 490 -15.17 4.12 -2.64
CA SER A 490 -15.01 4.28 -1.20
C SER A 490 -15.69 5.54 -0.68
N ARG A 491 -16.49 5.41 0.38
CA ARG A 491 -17.10 6.55 1.09
C ARG A 491 -16.14 7.22 2.07
N THR A 492 -16.50 8.43 2.50
CA THR A 492 -15.68 9.27 3.37
C THR A 492 -16.51 9.88 4.50
N SER A 493 -15.87 10.53 5.47
CA SER A 493 -16.58 11.35 6.47
C SER A 493 -16.63 12.83 6.10
N GLY A 494 -16.43 13.20 4.83
CA GLY A 494 -16.30 14.59 4.37
C GLY A 494 -17.40 15.53 4.86
N ILE A 495 -18.67 15.08 4.77
CA ILE A 495 -19.85 15.85 5.21
C ILE A 495 -20.30 15.62 6.67
N TRP A 496 -19.53 14.89 7.49
CA TRP A 496 -19.87 14.67 8.90
C TRP A 496 -19.69 15.91 9.78
N ASP A 497 -20.52 16.05 10.82
CA ASP A 497 -20.35 17.15 11.77
C ASP A 497 -19.00 17.03 12.50
N ARG A 498 -18.33 18.18 12.69
CA ARG A 498 -16.96 18.31 13.22
C ARG A 498 -16.70 17.70 14.61
N GLN A 499 -17.75 17.23 15.29
CA GLN A 499 -17.71 16.61 16.61
C GLN A 499 -17.58 15.07 16.58
N TRP A 500 -17.87 14.46 15.43
CA TRP A 500 -17.80 13.03 15.17
C TRP A 500 -16.40 12.61 14.72
N PRO A 501 -16.02 11.32 14.82
CA PRO A 501 -14.66 10.90 14.56
C PRO A 501 -14.28 11.12 13.09
N ILE A 502 -12.99 11.06 12.81
CA ILE A 502 -12.45 11.01 11.46
C ILE A 502 -12.66 9.57 10.97
N ARG A 503 -13.28 9.41 9.80
CA ARG A 503 -13.52 8.11 9.16
C ARG A 503 -13.18 8.22 7.66
N PRO A 504 -12.48 7.25 7.05
CA PRO A 504 -11.91 6.07 7.68
C PRO A 504 -10.79 6.38 8.70
N ASP A 505 -10.38 5.41 9.50
CA ASP A 505 -9.16 5.50 10.31
C ASP A 505 -7.91 5.37 9.43
N VAL A 506 -7.94 4.43 8.50
CA VAL A 506 -6.85 4.05 7.59
C VAL A 506 -7.45 3.49 6.29
N VAL A 507 -6.65 3.34 5.24
CA VAL A 507 -7.08 2.79 3.95
C VAL A 507 -6.20 1.63 3.50
N PHE A 508 -6.81 0.65 2.83
CA PHE A 508 -6.14 -0.53 2.24
C PHE A 508 -6.54 -0.68 0.76
N GLU A 509 -5.81 -1.50 0.01
CA GLU A 509 -6.12 -1.79 -1.40
C GLU A 509 -7.53 -2.39 -1.53
N GLY A 510 -8.36 -1.79 -2.39
CA GLY A 510 -9.72 -2.24 -2.69
C GLY A 510 -10.03 -2.33 -4.18
N GLY A 511 -9.01 -2.22 -5.04
CA GLY A 511 -9.18 -2.21 -6.47
C GLY A 511 -9.79 -0.92 -7.02
N ASN A 512 -9.98 -0.93 -8.33
CA ASN A 512 -10.30 0.24 -9.13
C ASN A 512 -11.40 -0.09 -10.16
N LEU A 513 -11.94 0.95 -10.79
CA LEU A 513 -12.91 0.83 -11.88
C LEU A 513 -12.26 1.32 -13.17
N ALA A 514 -12.65 0.77 -14.31
CA ALA A 514 -12.26 1.27 -15.62
C ALA A 514 -13.42 2.06 -16.27
N TYR A 515 -13.11 2.98 -17.17
CA TYR A 515 -14.11 3.69 -17.99
C TYR A 515 -13.61 3.97 -19.42
N ASP A 516 -14.54 4.09 -20.37
CA ASP A 516 -14.29 4.30 -21.81
C ASP A 516 -14.39 5.79 -22.25
N GLY A 517 -14.50 6.70 -21.28
CA GLY A 517 -14.72 8.13 -21.51
C GLY A 517 -16.16 8.55 -21.85
N VAL A 518 -17.12 7.62 -21.94
CA VAL A 518 -18.51 7.89 -22.35
C VAL A 518 -19.54 7.34 -21.35
N ASN A 519 -19.34 6.11 -20.88
CA ASN A 519 -20.21 5.39 -19.97
C ASN A 519 -19.77 5.56 -18.50
N PRO A 520 -20.64 5.22 -17.52
CA PRO A 520 -20.23 5.08 -16.12
C PRO A 520 -19.11 4.04 -15.96
N ALA A 521 -18.22 4.26 -15.01
CA ALA A 521 -17.11 3.37 -14.74
C ALA A 521 -17.60 2.03 -14.14
N SER A 522 -16.99 0.92 -14.56
CA SER A 522 -17.31 -0.43 -14.12
C SER A 522 -16.10 -1.14 -13.54
N ALA A 523 -16.32 -2.10 -12.63
CA ALA A 523 -15.27 -3.02 -12.22
C ALA A 523 -14.91 -3.93 -13.42
N ILE A 524 -13.61 -4.17 -13.59
CA ILE A 524 -13.06 -5.15 -14.53
C ILE A 524 -12.00 -5.97 -13.78
N ASP A 525 -11.82 -7.23 -14.17
CA ASP A 525 -11.06 -8.19 -13.38
C ASP A 525 -9.60 -7.77 -13.15
N ASP A 526 -8.94 -7.18 -14.16
CA ASP A 526 -7.58 -6.58 -14.09
C ASP A 526 -7.38 -5.65 -12.88
N LEU A 527 -8.42 -4.90 -12.53
CA LEU A 527 -8.36 -3.81 -11.56
C LEU A 527 -8.83 -4.21 -10.15
N GLN A 528 -9.15 -5.48 -9.92
CA GLN A 528 -9.65 -5.99 -8.63
C GLN A 528 -8.60 -6.87 -7.93
N LEU A 529 -8.90 -7.41 -6.75
CA LEU A 529 -8.05 -8.36 -6.03
C LEU A 529 -8.54 -9.78 -6.29
N ILE A 530 -7.63 -10.72 -6.58
CA ILE A 530 -8.01 -12.14 -6.71
C ILE A 530 -8.32 -12.77 -5.35
N THR A 531 -9.28 -13.68 -5.31
CA THR A 531 -9.69 -14.41 -4.11
C THR A 531 -10.30 -15.78 -4.43
N THR A 532 -10.76 -16.50 -3.39
CA THR A 532 -11.39 -17.82 -3.48
C THR A 532 -12.90 -17.74 -3.75
N HIS A 533 -13.38 -18.49 -4.74
CA HIS A 533 -14.77 -18.54 -5.15
C HIS A 533 -15.62 -19.50 -4.29
N PHE A 534 -16.87 -19.10 -4.00
CA PHE A 534 -17.78 -19.86 -3.14
C PHE A 534 -18.27 -21.20 -3.71
N ARG A 535 -18.06 -21.49 -5.01
CA ARG A 535 -18.40 -22.76 -5.66
C ARG A 535 -17.16 -23.38 -6.33
N PRO A 536 -16.25 -24.04 -5.57
CA PRO A 536 -15.03 -24.65 -6.11
C PRO A 536 -15.28 -25.66 -7.24
N ASN A 537 -16.45 -26.29 -7.28
CA ASN A 537 -16.85 -27.22 -8.36
C ASN A 537 -17.18 -26.55 -9.71
N ALA A 538 -17.11 -25.22 -9.80
CA ALA A 538 -17.44 -24.45 -11.02
C ALA A 538 -16.25 -23.58 -11.48
N ARG A 539 -15.63 -22.86 -10.55
CA ARG A 539 -14.32 -22.19 -10.65
C ARG A 539 -13.75 -22.05 -9.23
N LEU A 540 -12.43 -21.91 -9.09
CA LEU A 540 -11.77 -21.77 -7.79
C LEU A 540 -11.45 -20.30 -7.47
N PHE A 541 -11.19 -19.48 -8.48
CA PHE A 541 -10.88 -18.07 -8.29
C PHE A 541 -12.07 -17.15 -8.61
N ASP A 542 -12.12 -16.02 -7.94
CA ASP A 542 -13.01 -14.89 -8.19
C ASP A 542 -12.27 -13.57 -7.96
N VAL A 543 -12.89 -12.44 -8.28
CA VAL A 543 -12.41 -11.10 -7.91
C VAL A 543 -13.18 -10.50 -6.74
N PHE A 544 -12.52 -9.61 -6.00
CA PHE A 544 -13.03 -8.92 -4.84
C PHE A 544 -12.44 -7.51 -4.74
N GLY A 545 -13.17 -6.59 -4.13
CA GLY A 545 -12.76 -5.19 -4.09
C GLY A 545 -13.58 -4.32 -3.14
N ASP A 546 -13.63 -3.04 -3.48
CA ASP A 546 -14.17 -1.94 -2.70
C ASP A 546 -13.65 -1.94 -1.23
N THR A 547 -14.40 -1.31 -0.33
CA THR A 547 -14.10 -1.32 1.10
C THR A 547 -14.19 -2.72 1.74
N SER A 548 -14.80 -3.70 1.06
CA SER A 548 -14.85 -5.10 1.53
C SER A 548 -13.49 -5.80 1.48
N ALA A 549 -12.78 -5.73 0.35
CA ALA A 549 -11.43 -6.28 0.23
C ALA A 549 -10.44 -5.54 1.14
N ALA A 550 -10.52 -4.20 1.18
CA ALA A 550 -9.72 -3.37 2.08
C ALA A 550 -9.90 -3.77 3.55
N THR A 551 -11.14 -4.05 3.98
CA THR A 551 -11.47 -4.52 5.35
C THR A 551 -10.89 -5.91 5.63
N ALA A 552 -10.88 -6.81 4.64
CA ALA A 552 -10.26 -8.13 4.77
C ALA A 552 -8.72 -8.05 4.91
N LEU A 553 -8.06 -7.21 4.11
CA LEU A 553 -6.61 -6.93 4.24
C LEU A 553 -6.27 -6.32 5.61
N ALA A 554 -7.07 -5.36 6.08
CA ALA A 554 -6.89 -4.76 7.40
C ALA A 554 -7.01 -5.78 8.55
N ALA A 555 -7.90 -6.76 8.40
CA ALA A 555 -8.05 -7.85 9.36
C ALA A 555 -6.89 -8.85 9.28
N ASN A 556 -6.39 -9.16 8.08
CA ASN A 556 -5.19 -9.98 7.86
C ASN A 556 -3.97 -9.35 8.56
N LEU A 557 -3.67 -8.07 8.28
CA LEU A 557 -2.58 -7.32 8.91
C LEU A 557 -2.74 -7.26 10.44
N SER A 558 -3.96 -6.98 10.93
CA SER A 558 -4.25 -6.97 12.37
C SER A 558 -4.03 -8.34 13.03
N ALA A 559 -4.33 -9.43 12.33
CA ALA A 559 -4.12 -10.79 12.83
C ALA A 559 -2.62 -11.16 12.81
N GLY A 560 -1.86 -10.70 11.81
CA GLY A 560 -0.41 -10.78 11.77
C GLY A 560 0.26 -10.09 12.96
N ILE A 561 -0.20 -8.89 13.34
CA ILE A 561 0.29 -8.21 14.56
C ILE A 561 0.03 -9.07 15.82
N ILE A 562 -1.18 -9.63 15.96
CA ILE A 562 -1.54 -10.47 17.11
C ILE A 562 -0.77 -11.81 17.10
N ALA A 563 -0.46 -12.37 15.93
CA ALA A 563 0.31 -13.62 15.82
C ALA A 563 1.77 -13.42 16.25
N ALA A 564 2.38 -12.30 15.84
CA ALA A 564 3.74 -11.95 16.23
C ALA A 564 3.83 -11.46 17.68
N ARG A 565 2.80 -10.78 18.20
CA ARG A 565 2.76 -10.12 19.52
C ARG A 565 1.44 -10.43 20.27
N PRO A 566 1.22 -11.69 20.70
CA PRO A 566 -0.05 -12.16 21.27
C PRO A 566 -0.40 -11.60 22.66
N GLU A 567 0.55 -10.92 23.31
CA GLU A 567 0.36 -10.27 24.61
C GLU A 567 -0.37 -8.92 24.52
N LEU A 568 -0.20 -8.17 23.43
CA LEU A 568 -0.67 -6.78 23.30
C LEU A 568 -2.19 -6.65 23.44
N TRP A 569 -2.66 -5.52 23.95
CA TRP A 569 -4.10 -5.25 24.07
C TRP A 569 -4.73 -4.96 22.70
N PRO A 570 -6.04 -5.22 22.51
CA PRO A 570 -6.78 -4.85 21.29
C PRO A 570 -6.64 -3.36 20.92
N GLU A 571 -6.63 -2.47 21.93
CA GLU A 571 -6.39 -1.05 21.72
C GLU A 571 -4.98 -0.77 21.19
N THR A 572 -3.96 -1.49 21.66
CA THR A 572 -2.57 -1.34 21.23
C THR A 572 -2.38 -1.83 19.80
N VAL A 573 -2.99 -2.96 19.42
CA VAL A 573 -3.01 -3.45 18.03
C VAL A 573 -3.67 -2.41 17.10
N ARG A 574 -4.85 -1.89 17.45
CA ARG A 574 -5.49 -0.78 16.71
C ARG A 574 -4.58 0.45 16.65
N GLY A 575 -3.88 0.76 17.73
CA GLY A 575 -2.91 1.84 17.82
C GLY A 575 -1.75 1.68 16.86
N LEU A 576 -1.18 0.47 16.75
CA LEU A 576 -0.08 0.15 15.83
C LEU A 576 -0.50 0.27 14.37
N VAL A 577 -1.67 -0.27 13.97
CA VAL A 577 -2.18 -0.15 12.59
C VAL A 577 -2.35 1.33 12.19
N VAL A 578 -2.80 2.19 13.10
CA VAL A 578 -2.92 3.64 12.84
C VAL A 578 -1.57 4.36 12.91
N HIS A 579 -0.62 3.88 13.72
CA HIS A 579 0.70 4.50 13.89
C HIS A 579 1.66 4.20 12.73
N SER A 580 1.63 2.96 12.23
CA SER A 580 2.48 2.52 11.12
C SER A 580 2.08 3.12 9.78
N ALA A 581 0.85 3.64 9.65
CA ALA A 581 0.35 4.20 8.40
C ALA A 581 1.16 5.38 7.85
N GLU A 582 1.26 5.46 6.52
CA GLU A 582 1.80 6.63 5.81
C GLU A 582 0.88 7.03 4.65
N TRP A 583 0.99 8.29 4.23
CA TRP A 583 0.23 8.81 3.09
C TRP A 583 1.00 8.52 1.80
N THR A 584 0.32 7.94 0.82
CA THR A 584 0.89 7.71 -0.51
C THR A 584 1.33 9.05 -1.15
N PRO A 585 2.20 9.05 -2.16
CA PRO A 585 2.55 10.28 -2.87
C PRO A 585 1.35 11.02 -3.48
N ALA A 586 0.27 10.32 -3.86
CA ALA A 586 -0.97 10.94 -4.32
C ALA A 586 -1.73 11.64 -3.17
N MET A 587 -1.93 10.96 -2.03
CA MET A 587 -2.54 11.53 -0.82
C MET A 587 -1.73 12.73 -0.31
N GLN A 588 -0.41 12.60 -0.25
CA GLN A 588 0.51 13.64 0.21
C GLN A 588 0.56 14.84 -0.74
N SER A 589 0.47 14.62 -2.05
CA SER A 589 0.33 15.69 -3.05
C SER A 589 -0.94 16.53 -2.80
N ARG A 590 -2.08 15.86 -2.58
CA ARG A 590 -3.35 16.54 -2.24
C ARG A 590 -3.28 17.25 -0.87
N PHE A 591 -2.56 16.70 0.12
CA PHE A 591 -2.30 17.38 1.40
C PHE A 591 -1.45 18.64 1.26
N ASN A 592 -0.43 18.59 0.41
CA ASN A 592 0.48 19.71 0.17
C ASN A 592 -0.21 20.83 -0.64
N ALA A 593 -1.17 20.47 -1.50
CA ALA A 593 -2.04 21.43 -2.19
C ALA A 593 -3.10 22.10 -1.27
N ALA A 594 -3.40 21.51 -0.10
CA ALA A 594 -4.41 22.03 0.83
C ALA A 594 -3.94 23.31 1.55
N THR A 595 -4.41 24.46 1.05
CA THR A 595 -4.02 25.82 1.49
C THR A 595 -4.39 26.18 2.92
N ASN A 596 -5.35 25.48 3.54
CA ASN A 596 -5.90 25.83 4.85
C ASN A 596 -6.32 24.61 5.67
N GLN A 597 -6.53 24.83 6.98
CA GLN A 597 -6.80 23.75 7.93
C GLN A 597 -8.12 23.00 7.67
N THR A 598 -9.10 23.60 6.99
CA THR A 598 -10.34 22.89 6.62
C THR A 598 -10.07 21.92 5.46
N GLN A 599 -9.31 22.34 4.44
CA GLN A 599 -8.88 21.44 3.36
C GLN A 599 -7.97 20.31 3.88
N LYS A 600 -7.03 20.61 4.80
CA LYS A 600 -6.20 19.58 5.45
C LYS A 600 -7.01 18.58 6.29
N MET A 601 -8.09 19.05 6.94
CA MET A 601 -9.03 18.19 7.65
C MET A 601 -9.91 17.36 6.70
N ALA A 602 -10.22 17.86 5.50
CA ALA A 602 -10.93 17.07 4.48
C ALA A 602 -10.09 15.88 4.01
N MET A 603 -8.78 16.05 3.80
CA MET A 603 -7.88 14.94 3.43
C MET A 603 -7.81 13.86 4.53
N LEU A 604 -7.72 14.26 5.81
CA LEU A 604 -7.86 13.32 6.94
C LEU A 604 -9.23 12.61 6.92
N ARG A 605 -10.32 13.31 6.59
CA ARG A 605 -11.67 12.73 6.48
C ARG A 605 -11.91 11.88 5.22
N ARG A 606 -10.94 11.85 4.30
CA ARG A 606 -10.95 11.04 3.07
C ARG A 606 -10.06 9.79 3.20
N TYR A 607 -8.82 9.96 3.64
CA TYR A 607 -7.79 8.90 3.69
C TYR A 607 -7.49 8.36 5.09
N GLY A 608 -8.07 8.96 6.14
CA GLY A 608 -7.67 8.68 7.52
C GLY A 608 -6.21 9.04 7.75
N TRP A 609 -5.44 8.10 8.31
CA TRP A 609 -3.99 8.20 8.52
C TRP A 609 -3.17 7.57 7.38
N GLY A 610 -3.80 7.16 6.27
CA GLY A 610 -3.13 6.57 5.11
C GLY A 610 -3.09 5.05 5.14
N VAL A 611 -2.07 4.47 4.50
CA VAL A 611 -1.90 3.03 4.27
C VAL A 611 -1.01 2.41 5.36
N PRO A 612 -1.50 1.47 6.18
CA PRO A 612 -0.70 0.77 7.19
C PRO A 612 0.28 -0.22 6.58
N ASP A 613 1.48 -0.29 7.17
CA ASP A 613 2.45 -1.36 6.95
C ASP A 613 2.56 -2.25 8.20
N LEU A 614 2.76 -3.55 7.97
CA LEU A 614 2.99 -4.58 9.00
C LEU A 614 4.44 -4.55 9.52
N GLY A 615 5.43 -4.25 8.67
CA GLY A 615 6.85 -4.15 9.05
C GLY A 615 7.05 -3.08 10.12
N ARG A 616 6.56 -1.86 9.85
CA ARG A 616 6.51 -0.69 10.72
C ARG A 616 5.61 -0.87 11.96
N ALA A 617 4.63 -1.77 11.92
CA ALA A 617 3.78 -2.11 13.07
C ALA A 617 4.39 -3.17 14.02
N LEU A 618 5.50 -3.80 13.61
CA LEU A 618 6.20 -4.84 14.39
C LEU A 618 7.63 -4.46 14.76
N MET A 619 8.33 -3.78 13.86
CA MET A 619 9.78 -3.61 13.86
C MET A 619 10.19 -2.16 13.61
N SER A 620 11.11 -1.69 14.44
CA SER A 620 11.79 -0.41 14.33
C SER A 620 13.05 -0.52 13.46
N ALA A 621 13.42 0.60 12.84
CA ALA A 621 14.70 0.78 12.16
C ALA A 621 15.72 1.47 13.09
N LEU A 622 16.96 1.62 12.63
CA LEU A 622 18.00 2.36 13.37
C LEU A 622 17.68 3.86 13.50
N ASN A 623 16.93 4.41 12.54
CA ASN A 623 16.52 5.82 12.45
C ASN A 623 15.02 6.05 12.72
N ASP A 624 14.26 5.00 13.07
CA ASP A 624 12.81 5.07 13.30
C ASP A 624 12.43 4.10 14.43
N ALA A 625 12.33 4.64 15.65
CA ALA A 625 12.22 3.88 16.89
C ALA A 625 10.86 4.07 17.55
N THR A 626 10.16 2.95 17.77
CA THR A 626 8.78 2.91 18.28
C THR A 626 8.79 2.49 19.75
N LEU A 627 8.07 3.24 20.59
CA LEU A 627 7.85 2.92 22.00
C LEU A 627 6.36 2.68 22.25
N MET A 628 6.04 1.51 22.76
CA MET A 628 4.70 1.13 23.21
C MET A 628 4.62 1.24 24.74
N VAL A 629 3.53 1.84 25.23
CA VAL A 629 3.23 1.92 26.66
C VAL A 629 1.77 1.51 26.89
N GLU A 630 1.56 0.43 27.64
CA GLU A 630 0.23 0.02 28.12
C GLU A 630 0.07 0.45 29.59
N ASP A 631 -0.93 1.27 29.89
CA ASP A 631 -1.14 1.89 31.22
C ASP A 631 -2.62 2.21 31.48
N ALA A 632 -3.00 2.37 32.74
CA ALA A 632 -4.38 2.59 33.19
C ALA A 632 -4.58 3.98 33.82
N LEU A 633 -5.38 4.82 33.17
CA LEU A 633 -5.76 6.15 33.64
C LEU A 633 -7.19 6.16 34.18
N LEU A 634 -7.40 6.70 35.38
CA LEU A 634 -8.73 7.07 35.87
C LEU A 634 -8.87 8.61 35.84
N PRO A 635 -9.39 9.20 34.75
CA PRO A 635 -9.28 10.66 34.51
C PRO A 635 -10.14 11.52 35.45
N PHE A 636 -11.18 10.96 36.08
CA PHE A 636 -12.11 11.71 36.94
C PHE A 636 -12.24 11.14 38.35
N ARG A 637 -12.58 12.03 39.30
CA ARG A 637 -13.07 11.69 40.64
C ARG A 637 -14.29 12.54 41.00
N LYS A 638 -15.18 11.96 41.79
CA LYS A 638 -16.30 12.66 42.40
C LYS A 638 -15.86 13.25 43.75
N ASP A 639 -16.18 14.51 43.97
CA ASP A 639 -15.88 15.28 45.18
C ASP A 639 -17.15 16.03 45.59
N GLY A 640 -17.87 15.47 46.56
CA GLY A 640 -19.26 15.83 46.86
C GLY A 640 -20.17 15.64 45.65
N SER A 641 -20.81 16.72 45.20
CA SER A 641 -21.64 16.76 43.99
C SER A 641 -20.87 17.11 42.71
N ASN A 642 -19.58 17.45 42.81
CA ASN A 642 -18.76 17.89 41.69
C ASN A 642 -17.92 16.75 41.11
N ILE A 643 -17.74 16.74 39.79
CA ILE A 643 -16.72 15.93 39.12
C ILE A 643 -15.49 16.81 38.92
N LYS A 644 -14.34 16.30 39.36
CA LYS A 644 -13.02 16.93 39.16
C LYS A 644 -12.14 15.99 38.33
N THR A 645 -11.19 16.55 37.60
CA THR A 645 -10.06 15.75 37.10
C THR A 645 -9.31 15.11 38.27
N ARG A 646 -8.79 13.91 38.04
CA ARG A 646 -8.13 13.10 39.05
C ARG A 646 -6.67 12.88 38.69
N ASP A 647 -6.43 12.19 37.57
CA ASP A 647 -5.12 11.74 37.12
C ASP A 647 -4.80 12.31 35.71
N MET A 648 -3.52 12.49 35.42
CA MET A 648 -2.92 12.71 34.10
C MET A 648 -1.57 11.99 34.14
N ASN A 649 -1.25 11.09 33.20
CA ASN A 649 -0.01 10.33 33.26
C ASN A 649 1.14 11.05 32.51
N LEU A 650 2.26 11.24 33.19
CA LEU A 650 3.54 11.74 32.70
C LEU A 650 4.45 10.54 32.45
N HIS A 651 4.69 10.23 31.18
CA HIS A 651 5.57 9.13 30.81
C HIS A 651 7.00 9.67 30.69
N HIS A 652 7.92 9.16 31.51
CA HIS A 652 9.35 9.41 31.38
C HIS A 652 9.90 8.61 30.19
N LEU A 653 9.76 9.20 29.00
CA LEU A 653 10.29 8.63 27.75
C LEU A 653 11.82 8.45 27.87
N PRO A 654 12.36 7.26 27.54
CA PRO A 654 13.78 6.94 27.66
C PRO A 654 14.59 7.56 26.51
N TRP A 655 14.65 8.89 26.47
CA TRP A 655 15.32 9.62 25.40
C TRP A 655 16.82 9.29 25.34
N PRO A 656 17.34 8.80 24.20
CA PRO A 656 18.76 8.55 23.99
C PRO A 656 19.47 9.90 23.82
N ARG A 657 19.85 10.51 24.95
CA ARG A 657 20.20 11.93 25.03
C ARG A 657 21.44 12.27 24.22
N ASP A 658 22.48 11.43 24.31
CA ASP A 658 23.77 11.75 23.71
C ASP A 658 23.72 11.51 22.19
N GLU A 659 22.91 10.56 21.75
CA GLU A 659 22.53 10.30 20.36
C GLU A 659 21.71 11.47 19.77
N LEU A 660 20.67 11.95 20.48
CA LEU A 660 19.89 13.12 20.07
C LEU A 660 20.73 14.40 20.04
N LEU A 661 21.72 14.55 20.92
CA LEU A 661 22.69 15.65 20.86
C LEU A 661 23.67 15.51 19.69
N ALA A 662 24.03 14.29 19.29
CA ALA A 662 24.90 14.03 18.14
C ALA A 662 24.21 14.29 16.79
N LEU A 663 22.87 14.31 16.72
CA LEU A 663 22.13 14.71 15.52
C LEU A 663 22.29 16.20 15.18
N GLY A 664 22.56 17.06 16.17
CA GLY A 664 22.77 18.49 15.97
C GLY A 664 21.53 19.22 15.44
N ASP A 665 21.68 19.91 14.30
CA ASP A 665 20.63 20.71 13.66
C ASP A 665 19.71 19.91 12.71
N GLN A 666 19.68 18.56 12.82
CA GLN A 666 18.78 17.72 12.02
C GLN A 666 17.33 17.78 12.52
N ASP A 667 16.38 17.87 11.59
CA ASP A 667 14.95 17.75 11.90
C ASP A 667 14.59 16.34 12.38
N VAL A 668 13.85 16.25 13.49
CA VAL A 668 13.38 14.98 14.09
C VAL A 668 11.86 15.02 14.25
N GLU A 669 11.15 14.04 13.69
CA GLU A 669 9.71 13.87 13.89
C GLU A 669 9.42 13.14 15.22
N LEU A 670 8.32 13.52 15.88
CA LEU A 670 7.74 12.76 16.99
C LEU A 670 6.26 12.48 16.72
N ARG A 671 5.98 11.29 16.23
CA ARG A 671 4.63 10.75 16.05
C ARG A 671 4.11 10.17 17.37
N VAL A 672 2.85 10.45 17.73
CA VAL A 672 2.24 9.92 18.95
C VAL A 672 0.80 9.49 18.68
N THR A 673 0.53 8.19 18.80
CA THR A 673 -0.82 7.62 18.71
C THR A 673 -1.33 7.29 20.11
N LEU A 674 -2.56 7.70 20.44
CA LEU A 674 -3.20 7.42 21.72
C LEU A 674 -4.48 6.61 21.49
N SER A 675 -4.41 5.31 21.74
CA SER A 675 -5.53 4.37 21.53
C SER A 675 -6.09 3.88 22.86
N TYR A 676 -7.41 3.99 23.01
CA TYR A 676 -8.19 3.48 24.13
C TYR A 676 -9.63 3.21 23.66
N PHE A 677 -10.35 2.31 24.32
CA PHE A 677 -11.79 2.14 24.08
C PHE A 677 -12.61 2.99 25.04
N VAL A 678 -13.66 3.64 24.53
CA VAL A 678 -14.65 4.39 25.31
C VAL A 678 -15.81 3.49 25.71
N GLU A 679 -16.29 3.64 26.95
CA GLU A 679 -17.63 3.20 27.33
C GLU A 679 -18.66 4.04 26.55
N PRO A 680 -19.50 3.45 25.67
CA PRO A 680 -20.42 4.21 24.84
C PRO A 680 -21.57 4.80 25.65
N ASN A 681 -22.04 5.98 25.24
CA ASN A 681 -23.18 6.64 25.86
C ASN A 681 -24.11 7.24 24.79
N PRO A 682 -24.97 6.43 24.14
CA PRO A 682 -25.85 6.88 23.06
C PRO A 682 -27.06 7.71 23.52
N GLY A 683 -27.28 7.89 24.83
CA GLY A 683 -28.48 8.55 25.35
C GLY A 683 -28.45 10.08 25.22
N GLU A 684 -29.45 10.67 24.57
CA GLU A 684 -29.59 12.13 24.33
C GLU A 684 -29.92 12.97 25.59
N ARG A 685 -29.23 12.76 26.71
CA ARG A 685 -29.41 13.54 27.96
C ARG A 685 -28.76 14.93 27.94
N GLY A 686 -28.92 15.63 26.81
CA GLY A 686 -28.49 17.00 26.59
C GLY A 686 -26.98 17.15 26.41
N TRP A 687 -26.58 17.85 25.34
CA TRP A 687 -25.21 18.02 24.83
C TRP A 687 -24.28 18.90 25.72
N THR A 688 -24.44 18.83 27.03
CA THR A 688 -23.55 19.45 28.01
C THR A 688 -22.21 18.71 28.08
N ARG A 689 -21.18 19.34 28.67
CA ARG A 689 -19.84 18.75 28.85
C ARG A 689 -19.79 17.42 29.65
N ARG A 690 -20.91 16.93 30.20
CA ARG A 690 -21.00 15.70 31.03
C ARG A 690 -21.54 14.48 30.29
N HIS A 691 -22.07 14.63 29.07
CA HIS A 691 -22.75 13.57 28.32
C HIS A 691 -22.28 13.52 26.86
N ARG A 692 -20.96 13.44 26.66
CA ARG A 692 -20.35 13.28 25.33
C ARG A 692 -20.13 11.80 25.04
N TYR A 693 -20.51 11.36 23.84
CA TYR A 693 -20.30 10.00 23.36
C TYR A 693 -18.81 9.59 23.37
N ALA A 694 -17.92 10.52 23.00
CA ALA A 694 -16.46 10.40 23.05
C ALA A 694 -15.86 10.23 24.48
N SER A 695 -16.71 10.12 25.50
CA SER A 695 -16.36 9.93 26.91
C SER A 695 -15.32 10.96 27.41
N HIS A 696 -14.04 10.59 27.45
CA HIS A 696 -12.97 11.37 28.07
C HIS A 696 -12.14 12.25 27.11
N ALA A 697 -12.12 11.93 25.80
CA ALA A 697 -11.37 12.68 24.77
C ALA A 697 -9.92 13.05 25.18
N LEU A 698 -9.15 12.04 25.62
CA LEU A 698 -7.77 12.18 26.11
C LEU A 698 -6.84 12.79 25.05
N ARG A 699 -5.76 13.45 25.51
CA ARG A 699 -4.78 14.15 24.68
C ARG A 699 -3.37 14.01 25.26
N PHE A 700 -2.37 13.95 24.38
CA PHE A 700 -0.95 13.95 24.74
C PHE A 700 -0.33 15.35 24.61
N ALA A 701 0.75 15.63 25.36
CA ALA A 701 1.51 16.88 25.28
C ALA A 701 2.98 16.69 25.71
N VAL A 702 3.91 17.26 24.95
CA VAL A 702 5.37 17.18 25.20
C VAL A 702 5.85 18.37 26.03
N LYS A 703 6.72 18.12 27.03
CA LYS A 703 7.39 19.17 27.81
C LYS A 703 8.38 19.95 26.93
N ARG A 704 8.20 21.28 26.85
CA ARG A 704 9.05 22.19 26.04
C ARG A 704 10.21 22.75 26.86
N SER A 705 11.30 23.11 26.17
CA SER A 705 12.58 23.55 26.75
C SER A 705 12.49 24.76 27.70
N LEU A 706 11.49 25.63 27.55
CA LEU A 706 11.29 26.80 28.41
C LEU A 706 10.56 26.51 29.74
N ASN A 707 10.10 25.27 29.99
CA ASN A 707 9.39 24.91 31.22
C ASN A 707 10.34 24.50 32.36
N ALA A 708 11.18 25.43 32.79
CA ALA A 708 11.85 25.40 34.09
C ALA A 708 11.09 26.30 35.08
N GLU A 709 10.72 25.74 36.24
CA GLU A 709 10.18 26.39 37.44
C GLU A 709 9.42 27.73 37.28
N ILE A 710 8.10 27.67 37.00
CA ILE A 710 7.14 28.68 37.49
C ILE A 710 5.74 28.07 37.60
N SER A 711 5.08 28.29 38.73
CA SER A 711 3.70 27.88 38.97
C SER A 711 2.73 29.00 38.56
N GLN A 712 2.06 28.85 37.41
CA GLN A 712 0.90 29.68 37.08
C GLN A 712 -0.10 28.97 36.15
N LYS A 713 -1.38 29.29 36.33
CA LYS A 713 -2.54 28.64 35.68
C LYS A 713 -3.09 29.53 34.57
N GLY A 714 -3.52 28.97 33.44
CA GLY A 714 -4.16 29.77 32.39
C GLY A 714 -4.72 28.97 31.21
N CYS A 715 -6.06 28.94 31.07
CA CYS A 715 -6.75 28.32 29.94
C CYS A 715 -7.32 29.40 29.00
N THR A 716 -7.25 29.16 27.69
CA THR A 716 -8.09 29.84 26.69
C THR A 716 -8.80 28.81 25.83
N SER A 717 -10.10 28.99 25.66
CA SER A 717 -11.00 28.08 24.95
C SER A 717 -10.82 28.07 23.44
N GLY A 718 -11.02 26.89 22.85
CA GLY A 718 -11.31 26.63 21.43
C GLY A 718 -12.12 25.34 21.34
#